data_AF-T5ALF3-F1
#
_entry.id   AF-T5ALF3-F1
#
_cell.length_a   1.000
_cell.length_b   1.000
_cell.length_c   1.000
_cell.angle_alpha   90.00
_cell.angle_beta   90.00
_cell.angle_gamma   90.00
#
_symmetry.space_group_name_H-M   'P 1'
#
loop_
_entity.id
_entity.type
_entity.pdbx_description
1 polymer ?
#
loop_
_entity_poly.entity_id
_entity_poly.type
_entity_poly.pdbx_seq_one_letter_code
_entity_poly.pdbx_strand_id
1 'polypeptide(L)'
;MPIPSESQPAAQTASSQVRAPPSRTGHQRWTNQQTLRFLEMLLEARRDGLLLNSSKGVFVKPVFQYFVPLIEAEFPRRRWGFKILDNKYRHLLQFWRVFREAEQLPGVVYGPANGRLTMSKANEETLRAKHLGVGNRVINKGLLISDAITFDSWAEIFETDPPAGSMMIECDDDAGFAAAAAAERQQRDASTESGDDEGEPRSHDDAYDLFRQRTPRPGASTPSSSTPMPLPLSSPSSRGFTAVRRSSQKGKARQNQQINALIIGLLTDMVARGTQPQQHTIITRAPGAEDFEKAVRDCMRFTRQQGTFSMAKAIIDWLKEDLANPIVWNCLKSPEEKFQWLEGPGLLPSAPSTPPTVMTQGGLMTHLDWGSLFLVAVTLAVFLIPVFILFPPIPVECSDALRQTHSKLGLRGPSSNLATQYSLAAHGPRPDGPRPAIHSLHVYPVKSCRGVELDRAKVLPTGLEHDRLFAFAQLKPKSLADQEPAWEVLTLRQAPLLAKVKVDVWLPDPSKSSRQLGRVDEGFLVLRFPRASTSDLLLPLDFPSSDDITDRGYEYEPVKIWKDTPCALNMERELPPELARYLGVKNRLGLFRMDPANRRQVFRCAPREDALGYQPVIDFHDAYPLHMLSLTSIRDLESKIQKDQSIQHLDARRFRGNIIISGAEAYDEDDWKSVQFKQPAGGNKTPPSVFDVSCRTVRCKLPNVDPATGVRHRLEPDHALRKHREIDPGAPKAGCLGMQLCPVFERSDVPEHLQSVLEVGMEVDVLRRGAHLYMGQGQKKTVPRGADSGAT
;
A
#
# COMPACT_ATOMS: atom_id res chain seq x y z
N MET A 1 34.32 -62.08 -46.90
CA MET A 1 35.71 -61.78 -46.50
C MET A 1 35.72 -60.41 -45.82
N PRO A 2 36.57 -60.15 -44.82
CA PRO A 2 36.97 -61.04 -43.72
C PRO A 2 36.64 -60.42 -42.32
N ILE A 3 37.06 -61.11 -41.26
CA ILE A 3 36.84 -60.87 -39.80
C ILE A 3 38.22 -60.46 -39.18
N PRO A 4 38.34 -59.56 -38.17
CA PRO A 4 38.28 -59.87 -36.71
C PRO A 4 37.58 -58.78 -35.83
N SER A 5 36.82 -59.11 -34.76
CA SER A 5 37.19 -59.47 -33.36
C SER A 5 37.74 -58.28 -32.51
N GLU A 6 37.56 -58.18 -31.18
CA GLU A 6 37.21 -59.19 -30.15
C GLU A 6 36.62 -58.56 -28.84
N SER A 7 36.40 -59.39 -27.80
CA SER A 7 36.14 -59.09 -26.37
C SER A 7 34.70 -58.81 -25.87
N GLN A 8 34.06 -59.89 -25.39
CA GLN A 8 33.19 -59.95 -24.19
C GLN A 8 34.07 -60.20 -22.93
N PRO A 9 33.60 -60.38 -21.66
CA PRO A 9 32.24 -60.59 -21.13
C PRO A 9 31.93 -59.67 -19.89
N ALA A 10 30.96 -59.90 -18.98
CA ALA A 10 30.01 -60.99 -18.75
C ALA A 10 28.69 -60.47 -18.13
N ALA A 11 27.62 -61.25 -18.26
CA ALA A 11 26.40 -61.11 -17.45
C ALA A 11 26.31 -62.24 -16.41
N GLN A 12 25.77 -61.96 -15.22
CA GLN A 12 25.31 -63.00 -14.29
C GLN A 12 23.89 -62.73 -13.82
N THR A 13 23.08 -63.78 -13.90
CA THR A 13 21.66 -63.86 -13.54
C THR A 13 21.41 -63.86 -12.04
N ALA A 14 20.30 -63.26 -11.59
CA ALA A 14 19.53 -63.77 -10.45
C ALA A 14 18.04 -63.40 -10.53
N SER A 15 17.21 -64.42 -10.29
CA SER A 15 15.79 -64.42 -9.84
C SER A 15 14.91 -63.17 -9.95
N SER A 16 13.70 -63.37 -10.51
CA SER A 16 12.57 -62.52 -10.18
C SER A 16 12.22 -62.63 -8.69
N GLN A 17 12.04 -61.49 -8.02
CA GLN A 17 11.08 -61.40 -6.92
C GLN A 17 9.99 -60.42 -7.33
N VAL A 18 8.72 -60.84 -7.20
CA VAL A 18 7.56 -59.96 -7.35
C VAL A 18 7.60 -58.98 -6.18
N ARG A 19 8.20 -57.80 -6.41
CA ARG A 19 8.27 -56.77 -5.39
C ARG A 19 6.87 -56.20 -5.19
N ALA A 20 6.26 -56.55 -4.05
CA ALA A 20 4.93 -56.09 -3.68
C ALA A 20 4.79 -54.57 -3.83
N PRO A 21 3.59 -54.05 -4.19
CA PRO A 21 3.38 -52.62 -4.29
C PRO A 21 3.76 -51.93 -2.97
N PRO A 22 4.45 -50.77 -3.00
CA PRO A 22 4.94 -50.11 -1.80
C PRO A 22 3.78 -49.85 -0.85
N SER A 23 3.95 -50.26 0.41
CA SER A 23 2.88 -50.27 1.40
C SER A 23 2.24 -48.88 1.55
N ARG A 24 0.90 -48.86 1.55
CA ARG A 24 0.16 -47.72 2.09
C ARG A 24 0.55 -47.53 3.57
N THR A 25 0.47 -46.27 4.03
CA THR A 25 0.64 -45.85 5.44
C THR A 25 1.99 -46.17 6.10
N GLY A 26 3.08 -45.65 5.54
CA GLY A 26 4.30 -45.34 6.31
C GLY A 26 4.48 -43.82 6.43
N HIS A 27 4.48 -43.25 7.64
CA HIS A 27 4.67 -41.80 7.85
C HIS A 27 6.15 -41.41 7.66
N GLN A 28 6.47 -40.78 6.53
CA GLN A 28 7.84 -40.36 6.19
C GLN A 28 8.20 -39.05 6.91
N ARG A 29 8.67 -39.16 8.16
CA ARG A 29 9.06 -38.01 9.00
C ARG A 29 10.09 -37.10 8.30
N TRP A 30 9.90 -35.79 8.50
CA TRP A 30 10.81 -34.74 8.02
C TRP A 30 12.22 -34.86 8.59
N THR A 31 13.24 -34.64 7.75
CA THR A 31 14.64 -34.53 8.20
C THR A 31 14.96 -33.12 8.72
N ASN A 32 16.09 -32.97 9.41
CA ASN A 32 16.60 -31.65 9.81
C ASN A 32 16.88 -30.77 8.58
N GLN A 33 17.54 -31.30 7.54
CA GLN A 33 17.85 -30.59 6.30
C GLN A 33 16.58 -30.06 5.61
N GLN A 34 15.55 -30.92 5.46
CA GLN A 34 14.25 -30.50 4.90
C GLN A 34 13.58 -29.42 5.77
N THR A 35 13.79 -29.45 7.09
CA THR A 35 13.21 -28.48 8.01
C THR A 35 13.95 -27.13 7.94
N LEU A 36 15.28 -27.13 7.84
CA LEU A 36 16.09 -25.92 7.63
C LEU A 36 15.75 -25.27 6.29
N ARG A 37 15.76 -26.03 5.19
CA ARG A 37 15.42 -25.49 3.86
C ARG A 37 14.01 -24.89 3.83
N PHE A 38 13.04 -25.53 4.49
CA PHE A 38 11.69 -24.96 4.61
C PHE A 38 11.65 -23.70 5.47
N LEU A 39 12.47 -23.57 6.52
CA LEU A 39 12.63 -22.34 7.30
C LEU A 39 13.30 -21.22 6.50
N GLU A 40 14.27 -21.53 5.64
CA GLU A 40 14.89 -20.57 4.72
C GLU A 40 13.87 -20.02 3.72
N MET A 41 13.09 -20.90 3.07
CA MET A 41 12.01 -20.49 2.16
C MET A 41 10.94 -19.67 2.89
N LEU A 42 10.62 -19.99 4.14
CA LEU A 42 9.71 -19.19 4.98
C LEU A 42 10.29 -17.81 5.30
N LEU A 43 11.61 -17.70 5.55
CA LEU A 43 12.31 -16.44 5.81
C LEU A 43 12.38 -15.55 4.55
N GLU A 44 12.73 -16.13 3.41
CA GLU A 44 12.70 -15.49 2.09
C GLU A 44 11.30 -14.90 1.82
N ALA A 45 10.24 -15.73 1.94
CA ALA A 45 8.85 -15.28 1.75
C ALA A 45 8.35 -14.28 2.80
N ARG A 46 8.93 -14.27 4.01
CA ARG A 46 8.65 -13.25 5.04
C ARG A 46 9.24 -11.90 4.65
N ARG A 47 10.49 -11.88 4.16
CA ARG A 47 11.22 -10.69 3.69
C ARG A 47 10.61 -10.09 2.43
N ASP A 48 10.18 -10.92 1.50
CA ASP A 48 9.44 -10.50 0.29
C ASP A 48 7.99 -10.03 0.58
N GLY A 49 7.53 -10.10 1.83
CA GLY A 49 6.19 -9.71 2.24
C GLY A 49 5.08 -10.62 1.71
N LEU A 50 5.42 -11.85 1.29
CA LEU A 50 4.50 -12.88 0.82
C LEU A 50 3.85 -13.64 1.98
N LEU A 51 4.57 -13.79 3.10
CA LEU A 51 4.11 -14.48 4.32
C LEU A 51 3.75 -13.49 5.42
N LEU A 52 2.50 -13.01 5.39
CA LEU A 52 1.93 -12.09 6.38
C LEU A 52 1.23 -12.84 7.53
N ASN A 53 1.10 -12.19 8.69
CA ASN A 53 0.75 -12.76 10.01
C ASN A 53 -0.32 -13.88 10.00
N SER A 54 -0.04 -14.98 10.73
CA SER A 54 -0.88 -16.18 10.75
C SER A 54 -2.24 -15.99 11.43
N SER A 55 -2.52 -14.85 12.07
CA SER A 55 -3.84 -14.54 12.63
C SER A 55 -4.95 -14.45 11.57
N LYS A 56 -4.58 -14.27 10.30
CA LYS A 56 -5.51 -14.20 9.15
C LYS A 56 -5.15 -15.30 8.16
N GLY A 57 -5.96 -16.36 8.08
CA GLY A 57 -5.74 -17.54 7.22
C GLY A 57 -5.89 -17.28 5.71
N VAL A 58 -5.12 -16.34 5.17
CA VAL A 58 -5.05 -15.91 3.78
C VAL A 58 -3.56 -15.84 3.38
N PHE A 59 -3.23 -16.00 2.09
CA PHE A 59 -1.86 -16.00 1.54
C PHE A 59 -0.96 -17.22 1.83
N VAL A 60 -1.11 -17.94 2.95
CA VAL A 60 -0.35 -19.18 3.22
C VAL A 60 -0.48 -20.21 2.08
N LYS A 61 -1.70 -20.40 1.54
CA LYS A 61 -1.95 -21.41 0.49
C LYS A 61 -1.24 -21.12 -0.85
N PRO A 62 -1.34 -19.92 -1.46
CA PRO A 62 -0.55 -19.59 -2.64
C PRO A 62 0.97 -19.77 -2.45
N VAL A 63 1.52 -19.31 -1.33
CA VAL A 63 2.96 -19.42 -1.03
C VAL A 63 3.39 -20.88 -0.97
N PHE A 64 2.66 -21.73 -0.24
CA PHE A 64 3.02 -23.15 -0.17
C PHE A 64 2.71 -23.92 -1.46
N GLN A 65 1.77 -23.48 -2.30
CA GLN A 65 1.61 -24.02 -3.65
C GLN A 65 2.79 -23.65 -4.58
N TYR A 66 3.44 -22.50 -4.37
CA TYR A 66 4.70 -22.14 -5.03
C TYR A 66 5.92 -22.90 -4.47
N PHE A 67 5.93 -23.21 -3.17
CA PHE A 67 7.03 -23.97 -2.54
C PHE A 67 7.09 -25.45 -2.97
N VAL A 68 5.96 -26.11 -3.26
CA VAL A 68 5.91 -27.54 -3.65
C VAL A 68 6.92 -27.89 -4.77
N PRO A 69 6.91 -27.28 -5.96
CA PRO A 69 7.85 -27.64 -7.02
C PRO A 69 9.32 -27.37 -6.65
N LEU A 70 9.60 -26.36 -5.81
CA LEU A 70 10.97 -26.04 -5.37
C LEU A 70 11.51 -27.12 -4.42
N ILE A 71 10.75 -27.47 -3.38
CA ILE A 71 11.16 -28.49 -2.40
C ILE A 71 11.09 -29.92 -2.96
N GLU A 72 10.28 -30.16 -3.99
CA GLU A 72 10.22 -31.44 -4.73
C GLU A 72 11.40 -31.62 -5.69
N ALA A 73 11.93 -30.55 -6.29
CA ALA A 73 13.17 -30.60 -7.06
C ALA A 73 14.39 -30.91 -6.17
N GLU A 74 14.44 -30.37 -4.95
CA GLU A 74 15.53 -30.60 -4.00
C GLU A 74 15.42 -31.96 -3.27
N PHE A 75 14.20 -32.43 -2.97
CA PHE A 75 13.96 -33.67 -2.23
C PHE A 75 12.98 -34.65 -2.92
N PRO A 76 13.27 -35.13 -4.14
CA PRO A 76 12.36 -35.96 -4.95
C PRO A 76 12.05 -37.36 -4.39
N ARG A 77 12.69 -37.76 -3.28
CA ARG A 77 12.45 -39.03 -2.56
C ARG A 77 11.23 -38.99 -1.62
N ARG A 78 10.47 -37.90 -1.64
CA ARG A 78 9.19 -37.71 -0.92
C ARG A 78 8.22 -37.06 -1.90
N ARG A 79 6.94 -37.45 -1.88
CA ARG A 79 5.90 -36.70 -2.58
C ARG A 79 5.54 -35.46 -1.76
N TRP A 80 5.65 -34.29 -2.37
CA TRP A 80 5.32 -33.03 -1.73
C TRP A 80 3.90 -32.58 -2.08
N GLY A 81 3.41 -31.58 -1.36
CA GLY A 81 2.05 -31.07 -1.57
C GLY A 81 1.67 -30.02 -0.54
N PHE A 82 0.77 -29.12 -0.93
CA PHE A 82 0.33 -27.98 -0.12
C PHE A 82 0.04 -28.37 1.35
N LYS A 83 -0.73 -29.44 1.57
CA LYS A 83 -1.15 -29.86 2.91
C LYS A 83 0.02 -30.32 3.80
N ILE A 84 1.04 -30.95 3.22
CA ILE A 84 2.24 -31.41 3.96
C ILE A 84 3.05 -30.21 4.46
N LEU A 85 3.16 -29.16 3.62
CA LEU A 85 3.83 -27.90 3.98
C LEU A 85 3.01 -27.09 5.01
N ASP A 86 1.69 -27.04 4.84
CA ASP A 86 0.75 -26.39 5.78
C ASP A 86 0.79 -27.04 7.17
N ASN A 87 0.63 -28.37 7.26
CA ASN A 87 0.77 -29.12 8.51
C ASN A 87 2.15 -28.88 9.18
N LYS A 88 3.24 -28.84 8.39
CA LYS A 88 4.58 -28.54 8.90
C LYS A 88 4.71 -27.12 9.42
N TYR A 89 4.20 -26.12 8.70
CA TYR A 89 4.23 -24.72 9.15
C TYR A 89 3.50 -24.55 10.48
N ARG A 90 2.29 -25.10 10.61
CA ARG A 90 1.53 -25.09 11.88
C ARG A 90 2.31 -25.77 13.02
N HIS A 91 2.95 -26.89 12.74
CA HIS A 91 3.80 -27.60 13.71
C HIS A 91 5.01 -26.74 14.15
N LEU A 92 5.68 -26.05 13.23
CA LEU A 92 6.80 -25.14 13.55
C LEU A 92 6.36 -23.90 14.33
N LEU A 93 5.24 -23.27 13.94
CA LEU A 93 4.64 -22.14 14.65
C LEU A 93 4.26 -22.52 16.10
N GLN A 94 3.62 -23.67 16.30
CA GLN A 94 3.29 -24.15 17.64
C GLN A 94 4.54 -24.51 18.46
N PHE A 95 5.60 -25.01 17.82
CA PHE A 95 6.89 -25.24 18.48
C PHE A 95 7.54 -23.93 18.95
N TRP A 96 7.56 -22.91 18.08
CA TRP A 96 8.08 -21.57 18.40
C TRP A 96 7.37 -20.92 19.59
N ARG A 97 6.03 -20.98 19.64
CA ARG A 97 5.25 -20.43 20.76
C ARG A 97 5.63 -21.05 22.10
N VAL A 98 5.75 -22.38 22.17
CA VAL A 98 6.16 -23.09 23.40
C VAL A 98 7.63 -22.82 23.73
N PHE A 99 8.48 -22.59 22.72
CA PHE A 99 9.87 -22.17 22.93
C PHE A 99 9.95 -20.77 23.56
N ARG A 100 9.26 -19.77 23.02
CA ARG A 100 9.24 -18.40 23.57
C ARG A 100 8.60 -18.35 24.96
N GLU A 101 7.58 -19.15 25.23
CA GLU A 101 7.03 -19.26 26.59
C GLU A 101 8.07 -19.83 27.58
N ALA A 102 8.82 -20.85 27.18
CA ALA A 102 9.86 -21.46 28.01
C ALA A 102 11.06 -20.52 28.25
N GLU A 103 11.46 -19.75 27.25
CA GLU A 103 12.52 -18.74 27.32
C GLU A 103 12.19 -17.61 28.31
N GLN A 104 10.91 -17.23 28.39
CA GLN A 104 10.42 -16.16 29.28
C GLN A 104 10.27 -16.59 30.75
N LEU A 105 10.48 -17.87 31.09
CA LEU A 105 10.40 -18.34 32.48
C LEU A 105 11.60 -17.84 33.31
N PRO A 106 11.40 -17.42 34.57
CA PRO A 106 12.49 -17.02 35.45
C PRO A 106 13.58 -18.09 35.60
N GLY A 107 14.83 -17.69 35.42
CA GLY A 107 16.00 -18.58 35.54
C GLY A 107 16.26 -19.47 34.32
N VAL A 108 15.63 -19.19 33.16
CA VAL A 108 15.95 -19.85 31.88
C VAL A 108 16.97 -19.02 31.10
N VAL A 109 17.92 -19.70 30.43
CA VAL A 109 18.96 -19.08 29.61
C VAL A 109 19.02 -19.75 28.24
N TYR A 110 19.02 -18.95 27.17
CA TYR A 110 19.16 -19.43 25.79
C TYR A 110 20.63 -19.56 25.36
N GLY A 111 20.98 -20.66 24.70
CA GLY A 111 22.28 -20.92 24.10
C GLY A 111 22.27 -20.69 22.59
N PRO A 112 22.66 -19.50 22.08
CA PRO A 112 22.54 -19.17 20.65
C PRO A 112 23.39 -20.08 19.74
N ALA A 113 24.50 -20.62 20.23
CA ALA A 113 25.38 -21.51 19.48
C ALA A 113 24.86 -22.97 19.35
N ASN A 114 23.78 -23.34 20.04
CA ASN A 114 23.22 -24.70 19.98
C ASN A 114 21.69 -24.79 19.96
N GLY A 115 20.99 -23.65 20.00
CA GLY A 115 19.53 -23.56 19.95
C GLY A 115 18.79 -23.97 21.22
N ARG A 116 19.50 -24.32 22.32
CA ARG A 116 18.88 -24.92 23.52
C ARG A 116 18.55 -23.91 24.61
N LEU A 117 17.60 -24.28 25.46
CA LEU A 117 17.29 -23.60 26.71
C LEU A 117 17.88 -24.39 27.88
N THR A 118 18.61 -23.72 28.76
CA THR A 118 19.04 -24.24 30.07
C THR A 118 18.05 -23.75 31.11
N MET A 119 17.45 -24.65 31.90
CA MET A 119 16.40 -24.33 32.86
C MET A 119 16.44 -25.23 34.11
N SER A 120 15.67 -24.88 35.14
CA SER A 120 15.51 -25.71 36.33
C SER A 120 14.59 -26.91 36.08
N LYS A 121 14.72 -27.99 36.87
CA LYS A 121 13.81 -29.15 36.81
C LYS A 121 12.34 -28.76 37.03
N ALA A 122 12.07 -27.80 37.92
CA ALA A 122 10.72 -27.29 38.15
C ALA A 122 10.14 -26.60 36.91
N ASN A 123 10.96 -25.85 36.15
CA ASN A 123 10.55 -25.24 34.89
C ASN A 123 10.35 -26.31 33.81
N GLU A 124 11.20 -27.34 33.74
CA GLU A 124 11.01 -28.49 32.86
C GLU A 124 9.68 -29.22 33.14
N GLU A 125 9.42 -29.57 34.39
CA GLU A 125 8.20 -30.27 34.82
C GLU A 125 6.95 -29.43 34.53
N THR A 126 7.00 -28.12 34.79
CA THR A 126 5.94 -27.17 34.42
C THR A 126 5.67 -27.17 32.91
N LEU A 127 6.71 -27.08 32.08
CA LEU A 127 6.57 -27.06 30.62
C LEU A 127 6.10 -28.41 30.06
N ARG A 128 6.55 -29.52 30.64
CA ARG A 128 6.09 -30.89 30.30
C ARG A 128 4.63 -31.10 30.68
N ALA A 129 4.19 -30.61 31.84
CA ALA A 129 2.79 -30.69 32.27
C ALA A 129 1.86 -29.84 31.38
N LYS A 130 2.25 -28.59 31.08
CA LYS A 130 1.43 -27.66 30.30
C LYS A 130 1.38 -28.00 28.80
N HIS A 131 2.51 -28.42 28.22
CA HIS A 131 2.67 -28.57 26.77
C HIS A 131 3.06 -29.99 26.31
N LEU A 132 3.00 -30.99 27.19
CA LEU A 132 3.12 -32.43 26.90
C LEU A 132 4.33 -32.77 25.98
N GLY A 133 4.06 -33.36 24.81
CA GLY A 133 5.05 -33.73 23.80
C GLY A 133 5.70 -32.56 23.07
N VAL A 134 5.26 -31.32 23.28
CA VAL A 134 5.95 -30.10 22.79
C VAL A 134 6.99 -29.66 23.81
N GLY A 135 6.62 -29.54 25.09
CA GLY A 135 7.55 -29.20 26.16
C GLY A 135 8.75 -30.15 26.19
N ASN A 136 8.48 -31.46 26.13
CA ASN A 136 9.52 -32.49 25.99
C ASN A 136 10.42 -32.30 24.75
N ARG A 137 9.92 -31.78 23.62
CA ARG A 137 10.74 -31.52 22.41
C ARG A 137 11.54 -30.22 22.52
N VAL A 138 10.96 -29.15 23.08
CA VAL A 138 11.65 -27.88 23.35
C VAL A 138 12.84 -28.11 24.28
N ILE A 139 12.63 -28.80 25.40
CA ILE A 139 13.68 -29.16 26.38
C ILE A 139 14.78 -29.99 25.74
N ASN A 140 14.44 -31.11 25.07
CA ASN A 140 15.45 -32.08 24.63
C ASN A 140 16.15 -31.71 23.32
N LYS A 141 15.58 -30.82 22.48
CA LYS A 141 16.13 -30.50 21.15
C LYS A 141 16.46 -29.03 20.92
N GLY A 142 15.75 -28.09 21.54
CA GLY A 142 15.89 -26.67 21.23
C GLY A 142 15.39 -26.27 19.84
N LEU A 143 15.69 -25.04 19.42
CA LEU A 143 15.51 -24.57 18.05
C LEU A 143 16.45 -25.31 17.10
N LEU A 144 16.00 -25.52 15.87
CA LEU A 144 16.87 -25.99 14.80
C LEU A 144 17.51 -24.78 14.11
N ILE A 145 18.84 -24.67 14.21
CA ILE A 145 19.63 -23.53 13.72
C ILE A 145 20.66 -23.96 12.66
N SER A 146 21.09 -22.99 11.86
CA SER A 146 22.18 -23.08 10.87
C SER A 146 22.80 -21.71 10.66
N ASP A 147 23.85 -21.60 9.84
CA ASP A 147 24.47 -20.31 9.48
C ASP A 147 23.47 -19.32 8.80
N ALA A 148 22.39 -19.85 8.21
CA ALA A 148 21.30 -19.07 7.61
C ALA A 148 20.06 -18.90 8.51
N ILE A 149 19.86 -19.79 9.49
CA ILE A 149 18.69 -19.83 10.38
C ILE A 149 19.14 -19.65 11.83
N THR A 150 19.09 -18.40 12.30
CA THR A 150 19.41 -18.03 13.69
C THR A 150 18.14 -17.95 14.55
N PHE A 151 18.29 -17.60 15.83
CA PHE A 151 17.17 -17.23 16.69
C PHE A 151 16.33 -16.10 16.09
N ASP A 152 16.99 -15.07 15.56
CA ASP A 152 16.34 -13.91 14.96
C ASP A 152 15.59 -14.30 13.69
N SER A 153 16.09 -15.26 12.90
CA SER A 153 15.35 -15.83 11.76
C SER A 153 14.04 -16.48 12.21
N TRP A 154 14.04 -17.23 13.32
CA TRP A 154 12.80 -17.84 13.85
C TRP A 154 11.83 -16.77 14.38
N ALA A 155 12.33 -15.74 15.07
CA ALA A 155 11.51 -14.61 15.52
C ALA A 155 10.91 -13.84 14.34
N GLU A 156 11.72 -13.53 13.33
CA GLU A 156 11.31 -12.86 12.10
C GLU A 156 10.16 -13.61 11.42
N ILE A 157 10.22 -14.94 11.31
CA ILE A 157 9.16 -15.77 10.70
C ILE A 157 7.86 -15.82 11.54
N PHE A 158 7.93 -15.84 12.88
CA PHE A 158 6.80 -16.31 13.72
C PHE A 158 6.36 -15.40 14.89
N GLU A 159 7.06 -14.32 15.24
CA GLU A 159 6.81 -13.56 16.49
C GLU A 159 5.48 -12.77 16.54
N THR A 160 4.80 -12.60 15.40
CA THR A 160 3.60 -11.76 15.27
C THR A 160 2.27 -12.44 15.65
N ASP A 161 2.30 -13.66 16.17
CA ASP A 161 1.15 -14.56 16.20
C ASP A 161 0.63 -14.85 17.63
N PRO A 162 -0.68 -15.12 17.81
CA PRO A 162 -1.32 -15.22 19.13
C PRO A 162 -0.83 -16.41 20.00
N PRO A 163 -1.05 -16.37 21.33
CA PRO A 163 -0.60 -17.42 22.26
C PRO A 163 -1.16 -18.81 21.93
N ALA A 164 -0.47 -19.85 22.42
CA ALA A 164 -0.71 -21.24 22.06
C ALA A 164 -2.01 -21.82 22.66
N GLY A 165 -2.82 -22.45 21.80
CA GLY A 165 -3.81 -23.44 22.21
C GLY A 165 -3.16 -24.81 22.48
N SER A 166 -3.81 -25.67 23.27
CA SER A 166 -3.20 -26.89 23.82
C SER A 166 -3.43 -28.15 22.96
N MET A 167 -2.61 -28.38 21.94
CA MET A 167 -2.11 -29.70 21.48
C MET A 167 -1.16 -29.54 20.27
N MET A 168 -0.30 -30.54 20.01
CA MET A 168 0.54 -30.60 18.81
C MET A 168 0.43 -31.96 18.15
N ILE A 169 -0.03 -31.95 16.91
CA ILE A 169 -0.12 -33.11 16.02
C ILE A 169 1.19 -33.21 15.21
N GLU A 170 1.67 -34.42 14.88
CA GLU A 170 2.82 -34.54 13.96
C GLU A 170 2.43 -34.06 12.56
N CYS A 171 3.35 -33.41 11.84
CA CYS A 171 3.11 -32.82 10.52
C CYS A 171 2.58 -33.78 9.43
N ASP A 172 2.67 -35.09 9.67
CA ASP A 172 2.21 -36.15 8.78
C ASP A 172 0.93 -36.87 9.29
N ASP A 173 0.44 -36.53 10.50
CA ASP A 173 -0.84 -37.01 11.04
C ASP A 173 -1.99 -36.07 10.60
N ASP A 174 -2.47 -36.36 9.39
CA ASP A 174 -3.59 -35.67 8.76
C ASP A 174 -4.94 -35.84 9.50
N ALA A 175 -5.07 -36.86 10.36
CA ALA A 175 -6.29 -37.15 11.11
C ALA A 175 -6.35 -36.31 12.40
N GLY A 176 -5.25 -36.22 13.15
CA GLY A 176 -5.15 -35.35 14.32
C GLY A 176 -5.40 -33.88 13.98
N PHE A 177 -4.90 -33.38 12.85
CA PHE A 177 -5.18 -32.00 12.41
C PHE A 177 -6.66 -31.78 12.02
N ALA A 178 -7.34 -32.81 11.50
CA ALA A 178 -8.78 -32.74 11.25
C ALA A 178 -9.57 -32.77 12.57
N ALA A 179 -9.19 -33.61 13.53
CA ALA A 179 -9.82 -33.71 14.85
C ALA A 179 -9.69 -32.41 15.66
N ALA A 180 -8.49 -31.81 15.72
CA ALA A 180 -8.29 -30.53 16.39
C ALA A 180 -9.08 -29.39 15.72
N ALA A 181 -9.12 -29.35 14.39
CA ALA A 181 -9.94 -28.36 13.66
C ALA A 181 -11.45 -28.57 13.82
N ALA A 182 -11.90 -29.78 14.20
CA ALA A 182 -13.29 -30.06 14.58
C ALA A 182 -13.57 -29.65 16.04
N ALA A 183 -12.65 -29.95 16.97
CA ALA A 183 -12.76 -29.52 18.37
C ALA A 183 -12.76 -27.99 18.52
N GLU A 184 -11.90 -27.28 17.76
CA GLU A 184 -11.95 -25.81 17.72
C GLU A 184 -13.22 -25.26 17.06
N ARG A 185 -13.97 -26.05 16.27
CA ARG A 185 -15.31 -25.64 15.80
C ARG A 185 -16.31 -25.84 16.93
N GLN A 186 -16.39 -27.03 17.50
CA GLN A 186 -17.27 -27.34 18.63
C GLN A 186 -17.10 -26.35 19.81
N GLN A 187 -15.87 -25.87 20.10
CA GLN A 187 -15.66 -24.83 21.11
C GLN A 187 -16.13 -23.42 20.70
N ARG A 188 -16.13 -23.09 19.40
CA ARG A 188 -16.74 -21.84 18.85
C ARG A 188 -18.26 -21.94 18.77
N ASP A 189 -18.77 -23.10 18.41
CA ASP A 189 -20.20 -23.38 18.29
C ASP A 189 -20.84 -23.39 19.69
N ALA A 190 -20.25 -24.10 20.67
CA ALA A 190 -20.68 -24.11 22.07
C ALA A 190 -20.45 -22.79 22.84
N SER A 191 -19.66 -21.85 22.30
CA SER A 191 -19.60 -20.46 22.81
C SER A 191 -20.55 -19.51 22.06
N THR A 192 -21.35 -20.04 21.14
CA THR A 192 -22.47 -19.35 20.48
C THR A 192 -23.82 -19.78 21.07
N GLU A 193 -23.94 -21.02 21.59
CA GLU A 193 -25.15 -21.61 22.19
C GLU A 193 -25.54 -21.10 23.60
N SER A 194 -25.06 -19.91 24.01
CA SER A 194 -25.39 -19.28 25.32
C SER A 194 -26.14 -17.95 25.22
N GLY A 195 -26.69 -17.64 24.05
CA GLY A 195 -27.77 -16.67 23.87
C GLY A 195 -28.97 -17.37 23.24
N ASP A 196 -30.15 -17.25 23.87
CA ASP A 196 -31.34 -18.00 23.48
C ASP A 196 -31.78 -17.71 22.04
N ASP A 197 -32.16 -18.78 21.33
CA ASP A 197 -32.55 -18.78 19.91
C ASP A 197 -34.04 -19.10 19.75
N GLU A 198 -34.68 -18.48 18.75
CA GLU A 198 -35.90 -19.03 18.13
C GLU A 198 -35.65 -19.12 16.61
N GLY A 199 -35.49 -20.35 16.12
CA GLY A 199 -35.43 -20.68 14.69
C GLY A 199 -36.74 -20.32 13.95
N GLU A 200 -36.85 -20.49 12.64
CA GLU A 200 -36.19 -21.41 11.69
C GLU A 200 -36.34 -20.84 10.25
N PRO A 201 -35.93 -21.53 9.17
CA PRO A 201 -34.81 -22.45 8.98
C PRO A 201 -33.91 -21.98 7.82
N ARG A 202 -32.88 -22.77 7.44
CA ARG A 202 -32.15 -22.58 6.17
C ARG A 202 -32.66 -23.54 5.10
N SER A 203 -33.20 -23.00 4.00
CA SER A 203 -33.34 -23.71 2.73
C SER A 203 -32.28 -23.25 1.72
N HIS A 204 -31.99 -24.11 0.74
CA HIS A 204 -31.13 -23.82 -0.40
C HIS A 204 -31.98 -23.82 -1.68
N ASP A 205 -31.53 -23.08 -2.68
CA ASP A 205 -31.90 -23.12 -4.11
C ASP A 205 -33.29 -22.60 -4.58
N ASP A 206 -33.20 -21.83 -5.67
CA ASP A 206 -34.09 -21.60 -6.83
C ASP A 206 -35.54 -21.04 -6.79
N ALA A 207 -35.76 -20.17 -7.79
CA ALA A 207 -36.97 -19.87 -8.58
C ALA A 207 -38.18 -19.07 -8.03
N TYR A 208 -38.47 -17.98 -8.76
CA TYR A 208 -39.75 -17.36 -9.17
C TYR A 208 -41.08 -17.39 -8.34
N ASP A 209 -41.71 -16.20 -8.35
CA ASP A 209 -43.14 -15.88 -8.56
C ASP A 209 -44.19 -15.62 -7.44
N LEU A 210 -44.83 -14.44 -7.62
CA LEU A 210 -46.26 -14.06 -7.46
C LEU A 210 -47.02 -14.11 -6.10
N PHE A 211 -47.48 -12.92 -5.69
CA PHE A 211 -48.75 -12.56 -5.01
C PHE A 211 -49.40 -13.50 -3.95
N ARG A 212 -49.57 -12.98 -2.72
CA ARG A 212 -50.87 -12.39 -2.29
C ARG A 212 -50.82 -11.55 -0.99
N GLN A 213 -51.98 -11.02 -0.59
CA GLN A 213 -52.21 -10.05 0.50
C GLN A 213 -52.99 -10.69 1.67
N ARG A 214 -52.77 -10.25 2.92
CA ARG A 214 -53.78 -9.59 3.83
C ARG A 214 -53.30 -9.45 5.29
N THR A 215 -54.15 -8.87 6.14
CA THR A 215 -53.87 -8.23 7.45
C THR A 215 -54.87 -8.72 8.55
N PRO A 216 -55.03 -8.12 9.77
CA PRO A 216 -54.12 -8.28 10.93
C PRO A 216 -54.83 -8.42 12.35
N ARG A 217 -54.04 -8.47 13.45
CA ARG A 217 -54.38 -8.06 14.87
C ARG A 217 -55.40 -8.92 15.68
N PRO A 218 -55.64 -8.68 17.01
CA PRO A 218 -54.72 -8.36 18.15
C PRO A 218 -55.10 -8.99 19.54
N GLY A 219 -54.31 -8.78 20.61
CA GLY A 219 -54.85 -8.52 21.98
C GLY A 219 -54.17 -9.12 23.26
N ALA A 220 -54.23 -8.36 24.38
CA ALA A 220 -54.05 -8.78 25.81
C ALA A 220 -52.62 -9.24 26.28
N SER A 221 -52.22 -9.29 27.58
CA SER A 221 -52.66 -8.67 28.87
C SER A 221 -51.56 -8.77 29.98
N THR A 222 -51.81 -8.26 31.21
CA THR A 222 -50.94 -8.30 32.43
C THR A 222 -51.76 -8.74 33.68
N PRO A 223 -51.38 -8.62 34.99
CA PRO A 223 -50.09 -8.33 35.70
C PRO A 223 -49.80 -9.23 36.97
N SER A 224 -48.72 -8.97 37.76
CA SER A 224 -48.72 -8.80 39.27
C SER A 224 -47.32 -8.77 39.96
N SER A 225 -47.29 -8.43 41.26
CA SER A 225 -46.17 -8.04 42.18
C SER A 225 -45.39 -9.20 42.86
N SER A 226 -44.38 -9.08 43.76
CA SER A 226 -44.01 -8.07 44.80
C SER A 226 -42.54 -8.15 45.34
N THR A 227 -42.19 -7.37 46.39
CA THR A 227 -40.86 -7.28 47.10
C THR A 227 -41.07 -7.12 48.63
N PRO A 228 -40.09 -7.36 49.55
CA PRO A 228 -39.16 -6.30 50.04
C PRO A 228 -37.77 -6.79 50.63
N MET A 229 -36.99 -5.86 51.24
CA MET A 229 -35.63 -6.01 51.87
C MET A 229 -35.66 -6.02 53.42
N PRO A 230 -34.54 -6.35 54.15
CA PRO A 230 -33.78 -5.31 54.91
C PRO A 230 -32.24 -5.57 55.15
N LEU A 231 -31.60 -4.70 55.97
CA LEU A 231 -30.15 -4.62 56.38
C LEU A 231 -30.05 -4.49 57.95
N PRO A 232 -29.02 -3.95 58.71
CA PRO A 232 -27.70 -3.30 58.41
C PRO A 232 -26.53 -3.51 59.46
N LEU A 233 -25.49 -2.63 59.46
CA LEU A 233 -24.52 -2.24 60.56
C LEU A 233 -23.34 -3.20 60.94
N SER A 234 -22.20 -2.80 61.56
CA SER A 234 -21.65 -1.50 62.10
C SER A 234 -20.08 -1.47 62.25
N SER A 235 -19.47 -0.33 62.67
CA SER A 235 -18.03 -0.06 62.99
C SER A 235 -17.78 0.12 64.53
N PRO A 236 -16.77 0.80 65.18
CA PRO A 236 -15.73 1.81 64.77
C PRO A 236 -14.31 1.77 65.47
N SER A 237 -13.49 2.85 65.30
CA SER A 237 -12.37 3.37 66.17
C SER A 237 -10.92 2.80 66.01
N SER A 238 -9.82 3.43 66.48
CA SER A 238 -9.62 4.52 67.47
C SER A 238 -8.40 5.47 67.22
N ARG A 239 -7.75 6.02 68.27
CA ARG A 239 -6.70 7.09 68.28
C ARG A 239 -5.49 6.63 69.13
N GLY A 240 -4.27 7.21 69.07
CA GLY A 240 -3.71 8.35 68.31
C GLY A 240 -2.87 9.29 69.21
N PHE A 241 -1.63 9.65 68.84
CA PHE A 241 -0.69 10.42 69.69
C PHE A 241 0.29 11.34 68.90
N THR A 242 0.94 12.30 69.58
CA THR A 242 1.69 13.43 68.98
C THR A 242 3.22 13.29 68.92
N ALA A 243 3.78 13.86 67.84
CA ALA A 243 5.11 14.49 67.70
C ALA A 243 6.40 13.76 68.12
N VAL A 244 7.28 13.48 67.14
CA VAL A 244 8.75 13.69 67.24
C VAL A 244 9.43 13.67 65.85
N ARG A 245 10.58 14.34 65.72
CA ARG A 245 11.55 14.29 64.59
C ARG A 245 11.09 14.65 63.16
N ARG A 246 11.22 15.96 62.85
CA ARG A 246 11.67 16.43 61.53
C ARG A 246 13.07 15.88 61.19
N SER A 247 13.20 14.72 60.54
CA SER A 247 14.54 14.22 60.15
C SER A 247 14.59 13.26 58.94
N SER A 248 14.14 13.70 57.76
CA SER A 248 14.54 13.04 56.48
C SER A 248 14.75 13.97 55.26
N GLN A 249 14.76 15.29 55.46
CA GLN A 249 15.12 16.25 54.39
C GLN A 249 16.63 16.48 54.22
N LYS A 250 17.48 16.02 55.15
CA LYS A 250 18.93 16.29 55.13
C LYS A 250 19.75 15.42 54.17
N GLY A 251 19.21 14.32 53.63
CA GLY A 251 19.91 13.50 52.63
C GLY A 251 20.12 14.24 51.30
N LYS A 252 19.02 14.70 50.69
CA LYS A 252 19.04 15.40 49.38
C LYS A 252 19.83 16.71 49.40
N ALA A 253 19.86 17.42 50.54
CA ALA A 253 20.62 18.67 50.67
C ALA A 253 22.14 18.49 50.48
N ARG A 254 22.72 17.40 50.98
CA ARG A 254 24.18 17.15 50.89
C ARG A 254 24.61 16.76 49.48
N GLN A 255 23.75 16.02 48.77
CA GLN A 255 23.95 15.65 47.37
C GLN A 255 23.92 16.89 46.45
N ASN A 256 22.95 17.80 46.67
CA ASN A 256 22.90 19.07 45.93
C ASN A 256 24.12 19.97 46.20
N GLN A 257 24.72 19.96 47.40
CA GLN A 257 25.96 20.69 47.67
C GLN A 257 27.16 20.13 46.89
N GLN A 258 27.29 18.81 46.72
CA GLN A 258 28.36 18.24 45.90
C GLN A 258 28.17 18.55 44.41
N ILE A 259 26.94 18.54 43.91
CA ILE A 259 26.62 18.94 42.53
C ILE A 259 26.94 20.42 42.31
N ASN A 260 26.56 21.31 43.24
CA ASN A 260 26.87 22.74 43.13
C ASN A 260 28.39 23.01 43.22
N ALA A 261 29.14 22.25 44.01
CA ALA A 261 30.61 22.35 44.06
C ALA A 261 31.27 21.94 42.72
N LEU A 262 30.76 20.87 42.08
CA LEU A 262 31.18 20.47 40.73
C LEU A 262 30.86 21.54 39.68
N ILE A 263 29.67 22.15 39.75
CA ILE A 263 29.25 23.24 38.85
C ILE A 263 30.14 24.48 39.05
N ILE A 264 30.45 24.86 40.29
CA ILE A 264 31.34 25.99 40.58
C ILE A 264 32.78 25.71 40.12
N GLY A 265 33.27 24.47 40.25
CA GLY A 265 34.55 24.04 39.68
C GLY A 265 34.58 24.19 38.17
N LEU A 266 33.58 23.65 37.46
CA LEU A 266 33.40 23.81 36.02
C LEU A 266 33.32 25.28 35.58
N LEU A 267 32.56 26.12 36.29
CA LEU A 267 32.47 27.55 36.00
C LEU A 267 33.80 28.29 36.21
N THR A 268 34.55 27.94 37.24
CA THR A 268 35.89 28.53 37.49
C THR A 268 36.86 28.15 36.38
N ASP A 269 36.84 26.89 35.95
CA ASP A 269 37.69 26.38 34.87
C ASP A 269 37.27 26.94 33.48
N MET A 270 35.98 27.19 33.26
CA MET A 270 35.46 27.91 32.10
C MET A 270 35.88 29.39 32.09
N VAL A 271 35.91 30.06 33.25
CA VAL A 271 36.39 31.46 33.35
C VAL A 271 37.90 31.53 33.11
N ALA A 272 38.68 30.57 33.59
CA ALA A 272 40.11 30.48 33.30
C ALA A 272 40.42 30.27 31.80
N ARG A 273 39.51 29.61 31.07
CA ARG A 273 39.56 29.45 29.59
C ARG A 273 38.96 30.65 28.82
N GLY A 274 38.62 31.74 29.52
CA GLY A 274 37.80 32.85 29.00
C GLY A 274 38.54 33.98 28.26
N THR A 275 39.87 34.02 28.26
CA THR A 275 40.64 35.05 27.51
C THR A 275 40.84 34.62 26.05
N GLN A 276 39.83 35.00 25.25
CA GLN A 276 39.61 34.87 23.81
C GLN A 276 40.81 35.05 22.85
N PRO A 277 40.69 34.68 21.53
CA PRO A 277 39.54 34.06 20.83
C PRO A 277 39.88 32.85 19.93
N GLN A 278 39.12 31.76 20.02
CA GLN A 278 38.79 30.90 18.87
C GLN A 278 37.31 30.46 18.96
N GLN A 279 36.56 30.59 17.86
CA GLN A 279 35.11 30.35 17.82
C GLN A 279 34.78 28.88 17.54
N HIS A 280 34.71 28.05 18.58
CA HIS A 280 34.10 26.72 18.48
C HIS A 280 32.69 26.75 19.08
N THR A 281 31.68 26.53 18.22
CA THR A 281 30.26 26.56 18.60
C THR A 281 29.92 25.32 19.41
N ILE A 282 29.54 25.49 20.68
CA ILE A 282 29.15 24.39 21.57
C ILE A 282 27.80 23.82 21.11
N ILE A 283 27.77 22.52 20.84
CA ILE A 283 26.60 21.81 20.33
C ILE A 283 25.70 21.38 21.50
N THR A 284 24.45 21.84 21.53
CA THR A 284 23.47 21.58 22.62
C THR A 284 22.35 20.59 22.24
N ARG A 285 22.48 19.90 21.10
CA ARG A 285 21.56 18.87 20.56
C ARG A 285 22.37 17.65 20.14
N ALA A 286 21.86 16.44 20.38
CA ALA A 286 22.46 15.23 19.80
C ALA A 286 22.34 15.27 18.25
N PRO A 287 23.42 14.96 17.49
CA PRO A 287 23.41 15.08 16.04
C PRO A 287 22.44 14.08 15.39
N GLY A 288 21.70 14.53 14.38
CA GLY A 288 20.74 13.71 13.62
C GLY A 288 21.04 13.67 12.12
N ALA A 289 20.48 12.68 11.41
CA ALA A 289 20.69 12.51 9.97
C ALA A 289 20.28 13.73 9.13
N GLU A 290 19.30 14.51 9.59
CA GLU A 290 18.87 15.78 8.98
C GLU A 290 20.01 16.81 8.91
N ASP A 291 20.86 16.87 9.94
CA ASP A 291 21.97 17.83 10.02
C ASP A 291 23.06 17.47 9.00
N PHE A 292 23.34 16.16 8.84
CA PHE A 292 24.22 15.63 7.81
C PHE A 292 23.68 15.90 6.39
N GLU A 293 22.41 15.59 6.12
CA GLU A 293 21.82 15.82 4.80
C GLU A 293 21.83 17.30 4.42
N LYS A 294 21.54 18.18 5.39
CA LYS A 294 21.60 19.64 5.21
C LYS A 294 23.03 20.12 4.90
N ALA A 295 24.04 19.62 5.61
CA ALA A 295 25.44 20.01 5.38
C ALA A 295 25.94 19.57 3.99
N VAL A 296 25.65 18.34 3.57
CA VAL A 296 26.01 17.83 2.24
C VAL A 296 25.31 18.64 1.13
N ARG A 297 24.02 18.95 1.30
CA ARG A 297 23.25 19.75 0.35
C ARG A 297 23.77 21.19 0.22
N ASP A 298 24.26 21.77 1.31
CA ASP A 298 24.87 23.10 1.34
C ASP A 298 26.30 23.11 0.75
N CYS A 299 27.14 22.13 1.10
CA CYS A 299 28.45 21.93 0.48
C CYS A 299 28.36 21.81 -1.06
N MET A 300 27.40 21.03 -1.57
CA MET A 300 27.14 20.88 -3.01
C MET A 300 26.59 22.16 -3.68
N ARG A 301 26.08 23.14 -2.90
CA ARG A 301 25.74 24.48 -3.40
C ARG A 301 26.97 25.38 -3.42
N PHE A 302 27.72 25.41 -2.33
CA PHE A 302 28.93 26.24 -2.15
C PHE A 302 29.99 25.93 -3.22
N THR A 303 30.34 24.65 -3.40
CA THR A 303 31.36 24.24 -4.39
C THR A 303 30.91 24.42 -5.84
N ARG A 304 29.59 24.38 -6.10
CA ARG A 304 29.02 24.74 -7.41
C ARG A 304 29.09 26.24 -7.71
N GLN A 305 29.14 27.10 -6.69
CA GLN A 305 29.35 28.54 -6.85
C GLN A 305 30.84 28.89 -7.03
N GLN A 306 31.75 28.14 -6.38
CA GLN A 306 33.21 28.35 -6.48
C GLN A 306 33.89 27.58 -7.63
N GLY A 307 33.15 26.76 -8.38
CA GLY A 307 33.64 26.02 -9.57
C GLY A 307 34.54 24.80 -9.29
N THR A 308 35.02 24.63 -8.06
CA THR A 308 36.01 23.60 -7.66
C THR A 308 35.36 22.30 -7.17
N PHE A 309 34.84 21.49 -8.11
CA PHE A 309 34.24 20.17 -7.81
C PHE A 309 35.16 19.20 -7.03
N SER A 310 36.47 19.31 -7.18
CA SER A 310 37.46 18.53 -6.42
C SER A 310 37.36 18.77 -4.90
N MET A 311 37.07 20.01 -4.49
CA MET A 311 36.96 20.41 -3.09
C MET A 311 35.70 19.82 -2.42
N ALA A 312 34.63 19.58 -3.20
CA ALA A 312 33.40 18.98 -2.70
C ALA A 312 33.62 17.59 -2.11
N LYS A 313 34.49 16.78 -2.73
CA LYS A 313 34.82 15.44 -2.22
C LYS A 313 35.54 15.52 -0.86
N ALA A 314 36.54 16.39 -0.73
CA ALA A 314 37.28 16.56 0.52
C ALA A 314 36.37 16.99 1.68
N ILE A 315 35.49 17.98 1.44
CA ILE A 315 34.51 18.44 2.44
C ILE A 315 33.51 17.32 2.78
N ILE A 316 32.98 16.60 1.79
CA ILE A 316 32.01 15.51 2.01
C ILE A 316 32.64 14.31 2.73
N ASP A 317 33.93 14.05 2.55
CA ASP A 317 34.62 13.00 3.29
C ASP A 317 34.89 13.43 4.74
N TRP A 318 35.39 14.66 4.97
CA TRP A 318 35.49 15.24 6.33
C TRP A 318 34.16 15.28 7.09
N LEU A 319 33.05 15.60 6.41
CA LEU A 319 31.70 15.60 6.99
C LEU A 319 31.26 14.22 7.52
N LYS A 320 31.92 13.12 7.13
CA LYS A 320 31.65 11.75 7.60
C LYS A 320 32.55 11.32 8.77
N GLU A 321 33.66 12.02 9.01
CA GLU A 321 34.66 11.62 10.01
C GLU A 321 34.17 11.82 11.45
N ASP A 322 33.34 12.84 11.70
CA ASP A 322 32.67 13.07 12.98
C ASP A 322 31.22 13.54 12.75
N LEU A 323 30.30 13.06 13.59
CA LEU A 323 28.89 13.46 13.62
C LEU A 323 28.70 14.94 14.02
N ALA A 324 29.71 15.58 14.61
CA ALA A 324 29.74 17.02 14.89
C ALA A 324 30.04 17.88 13.65
N ASN A 325 30.79 17.36 12.67
CA ASN A 325 31.26 18.11 11.50
C ASN A 325 30.12 18.73 10.66
N PRO A 326 28.99 18.03 10.41
CA PRO A 326 27.81 18.65 9.78
C PRO A 326 27.23 19.83 10.54
N ILE A 327 27.26 19.82 11.87
CA ILE A 327 26.73 20.92 12.68
C ILE A 327 27.68 22.12 12.59
N VAL A 328 28.99 21.90 12.64
CA VAL A 328 30.00 22.94 12.41
C VAL A 328 29.82 23.57 11.03
N TRP A 329 29.71 22.77 9.96
CA TRP A 329 29.50 23.29 8.60
C TRP A 329 28.19 24.09 8.46
N ASN A 330 27.10 23.61 9.05
CA ASN A 330 25.79 24.29 9.06
C ASN A 330 25.76 25.57 9.91
N CYS A 331 26.72 25.77 10.82
CA CYS A 331 26.85 26.99 11.63
C CYS A 331 27.54 28.14 10.87
N LEU A 332 28.35 27.83 9.85
CA LEU A 332 28.94 28.80 8.94
C LEU A 332 27.84 29.31 7.98
N LYS A 333 27.60 30.63 7.96
CA LYS A 333 26.44 31.24 7.30
C LYS A 333 26.79 31.89 5.97
N SER A 334 27.95 32.53 5.88
CA SER A 334 28.41 33.16 4.64
C SER A 334 29.32 32.23 3.82
N PRO A 335 29.39 32.39 2.47
CA PRO A 335 30.41 31.75 1.65
C PRO A 335 31.84 32.12 2.08
N GLU A 336 32.04 33.34 2.57
CA GLU A 336 33.34 33.89 2.98
C GLU A 336 33.84 33.21 4.28
N GLU A 337 32.97 33.02 5.27
CA GLU A 337 33.25 32.19 6.47
C GLU A 337 33.66 30.76 6.09
N LYS A 338 32.98 30.16 5.10
CA LYS A 338 33.28 28.79 4.64
C LYS A 338 34.63 28.71 3.91
N PHE A 339 34.99 29.74 3.16
CA PHE A 339 36.29 29.81 2.50
C PHE A 339 37.43 29.99 3.52
N GLN A 340 37.30 30.96 4.43
CA GLN A 340 38.29 31.18 5.50
C GLN A 340 38.45 29.98 6.44
N TRP A 341 37.37 29.22 6.69
CA TRP A 341 37.44 27.99 7.48
C TRP A 341 38.26 26.89 6.76
N LEU A 342 38.17 26.79 5.43
CA LEU A 342 38.93 25.83 4.61
C LEU A 342 40.40 26.25 4.39
N GLU A 343 40.70 27.56 4.39
CA GLU A 343 42.07 28.08 4.39
C GLU A 343 42.73 28.07 5.79
N GLY A 344 41.94 27.78 6.83
CA GLY A 344 42.42 27.58 8.20
C GLY A 344 43.27 26.31 8.39
N PRO A 345 43.73 26.03 9.61
CA PRO A 345 44.66 24.93 9.92
C PRO A 345 44.02 23.53 9.89
N GLY A 346 43.13 23.26 8.93
CA GLY A 346 42.42 21.98 8.82
C GLY A 346 41.63 21.81 7.53
N LEU A 347 42.34 21.57 6.40
CA LEU A 347 41.98 20.58 5.36
C LEU A 347 42.92 20.60 4.12
N LEU A 348 43.75 21.63 3.94
CA LEU A 348 44.70 21.74 2.81
C LEU A 348 46.16 21.66 3.28
N PRO A 349 47.04 20.90 2.59
CA PRO A 349 48.47 20.90 2.87
C PRO A 349 49.11 22.20 2.39
N SER A 350 49.98 22.80 3.20
CA SER A 350 50.68 24.04 2.87
C SER A 350 51.68 23.86 1.71
N ALA A 351 51.69 24.81 0.78
CA ALA A 351 52.62 24.81 -0.35
C ALA A 351 54.06 25.05 0.13
N PRO A 352 55.06 24.29 -0.37
CA PRO A 352 56.46 24.46 0.05
C PRO A 352 57.07 25.74 -0.53
N SER A 353 57.69 26.54 0.35
CA SER A 353 58.25 27.85 0.01
C SER A 353 59.78 27.83 -0.14
N THR A 354 60.29 27.74 -1.37
CA THR A 354 61.67 28.12 -1.71
C THR A 354 61.83 28.43 -3.22
N PRO A 355 62.45 29.56 -3.61
CA PRO A 355 62.87 29.79 -5.01
C PRO A 355 64.20 29.09 -5.29
N PRO A 356 64.52 28.79 -6.57
CA PRO A 356 65.55 29.60 -7.21
C PRO A 356 65.41 29.84 -8.73
N THR A 357 65.98 30.98 -9.15
CA THR A 357 66.73 31.22 -10.40
C THR A 357 66.07 31.03 -11.78
N VAL A 358 65.85 32.19 -12.40
CA VAL A 358 65.86 32.52 -13.84
C VAL A 358 66.62 31.54 -14.75
N MET A 359 65.94 31.05 -15.79
CA MET A 359 66.52 30.93 -17.15
C MET A 359 65.47 31.29 -18.21
N THR A 360 65.82 32.19 -19.12
CA THR A 360 64.98 32.60 -20.26
C THR A 360 65.40 31.86 -21.53
N GLN A 361 64.60 30.89 -21.96
CA GLN A 361 64.52 30.29 -23.31
C GLN A 361 63.21 29.47 -23.36
N GLY A 362 62.52 29.31 -24.48
CA GLY A 362 62.82 29.81 -25.82
C GLY A 362 62.03 29.06 -26.90
N GLY A 363 60.69 29.16 -26.86
CA GLY A 363 59.79 28.72 -27.94
C GLY A 363 59.66 27.20 -28.19
N LEU A 364 58.46 26.65 -27.96
CA LEU A 364 58.03 25.44 -28.67
C LEU A 364 56.50 25.40 -28.87
N MET A 365 56.06 25.95 -30.00
CA MET A 365 54.72 25.71 -30.55
C MET A 365 54.85 25.15 -31.97
N THR A 366 55.18 23.86 -32.07
CA THR A 366 55.20 23.10 -33.33
C THR A 366 55.09 21.60 -33.05
N HIS A 367 54.38 20.89 -33.94
CA HIS A 367 54.23 19.42 -33.97
C HIS A 367 53.71 18.74 -32.69
N LEU A 368 52.39 18.57 -32.59
CA LEU A 368 51.88 17.29 -32.08
C LEU A 368 52.18 16.24 -33.15
N ASP A 369 53.03 15.27 -32.82
CA ASP A 369 53.26 14.10 -33.66
C ASP A 369 52.03 13.18 -33.67
N TRP A 370 51.74 12.59 -34.84
CA TRP A 370 50.70 11.57 -35.00
C TRP A 370 50.98 10.34 -34.12
N GLY A 371 52.24 9.98 -33.91
CA GLY A 371 52.62 8.92 -32.96
C GLY A 371 52.21 9.25 -31.52
N SER A 372 52.34 10.51 -31.09
CA SER A 372 51.90 10.95 -29.76
C SER A 372 50.37 10.99 -29.62
N LEU A 373 49.65 11.48 -30.64
CA LEU A 373 48.18 11.45 -30.67
C LEU A 373 47.65 10.00 -30.68
N PHE A 374 48.27 9.11 -31.45
CA PHE A 374 47.94 7.70 -31.47
C PHE A 374 48.21 7.04 -30.11
N LEU A 375 49.33 7.31 -29.46
CA LEU A 375 49.66 6.77 -28.15
C LEU A 375 48.67 7.23 -27.06
N VAL A 376 48.22 8.50 -27.10
CA VAL A 376 47.17 9.02 -26.22
C VAL A 376 45.82 8.35 -26.51
N ALA A 377 45.45 8.18 -27.78
CA ALA A 377 44.21 7.51 -28.18
C ALA A 377 44.20 6.01 -27.79
N VAL A 378 45.31 5.30 -27.97
CA VAL A 378 45.48 3.90 -27.54
C VAL A 378 45.46 3.79 -26.02
N THR A 379 46.13 4.68 -25.29
CA THR A 379 46.07 4.73 -23.82
C THR A 379 44.62 4.96 -23.35
N LEU A 380 43.92 5.94 -23.92
CA LEU A 380 42.51 6.19 -23.61
C LEU A 380 41.63 4.96 -23.93
N ALA A 381 41.83 4.29 -25.05
CA ALA A 381 41.10 3.07 -25.39
C ALA A 381 41.39 1.92 -24.39
N VAL A 382 42.66 1.68 -24.04
CA VAL A 382 43.08 0.62 -23.11
C VAL A 382 42.55 0.86 -21.69
N PHE A 383 42.40 2.10 -21.24
CA PHE A 383 41.78 2.40 -19.94
C PHE A 383 40.25 2.48 -19.98
N LEU A 384 39.64 3.04 -21.04
CA LEU A 384 38.19 3.24 -21.11
C LEU A 384 37.42 1.99 -21.55
N ILE A 385 37.96 1.16 -22.45
CA ILE A 385 37.25 -0.04 -22.92
C ILE A 385 36.98 -1.03 -21.77
N PRO A 386 37.95 -1.38 -20.90
CA PRO A 386 37.67 -2.20 -19.72
C PRO A 386 36.67 -1.54 -18.76
N VAL A 387 36.71 -0.22 -18.60
CA VAL A 387 35.72 0.50 -17.77
C VAL A 387 34.32 0.41 -18.37
N PHE A 388 34.14 0.56 -19.68
CA PHE A 388 32.83 0.39 -20.32
C PHE A 388 32.36 -1.08 -20.44
N ILE A 389 33.26 -2.06 -20.30
CA ILE A 389 32.91 -3.49 -20.21
C ILE A 389 32.49 -3.88 -18.78
N LEU A 390 33.20 -3.37 -17.76
CA LEU A 390 32.90 -3.62 -16.34
C LEU A 390 31.73 -2.77 -15.81
N PHE A 391 31.60 -1.55 -16.34
CA PHE A 391 30.54 -0.60 -16.06
C PHE A 391 29.93 -0.12 -17.40
N PRO A 392 29.14 -0.96 -18.09
CA PRO A 392 28.38 -0.51 -19.25
C PRO A 392 27.53 0.70 -18.86
N PRO A 393 27.44 1.73 -19.74
CA PRO A 393 26.68 2.93 -19.43
C PRO A 393 25.24 2.53 -19.15
N ILE A 394 24.72 2.96 -17.98
CA ILE A 394 23.37 2.61 -17.54
C ILE A 394 22.40 3.01 -18.66
N PRO A 395 21.62 2.07 -19.23
CA PRO A 395 20.70 2.41 -20.31
C PRO A 395 19.68 3.41 -19.77
N VAL A 396 19.50 4.52 -20.50
CA VAL A 396 18.57 5.59 -20.10
C VAL A 396 17.18 4.99 -19.96
N GLU A 397 16.61 5.01 -18.75
CA GLU A 397 15.25 4.52 -18.55
C GLU A 397 14.27 5.35 -19.38
N CYS A 398 13.20 4.73 -19.87
CA CYS A 398 12.05 5.48 -20.41
C CYS A 398 11.52 6.51 -19.39
N SER A 399 11.67 6.21 -18.08
CA SER A 399 11.33 7.10 -16.97
C SER A 399 12.20 8.37 -16.90
N ASP A 400 13.43 8.35 -17.45
CA ASP A 400 14.32 9.51 -17.53
C ASP A 400 14.23 10.23 -18.88
N ALA A 401 13.97 9.51 -19.97
CA ALA A 401 13.64 10.11 -21.25
C ALA A 401 12.39 11.01 -21.15
N LEU A 402 11.32 10.51 -20.52
CA LEU A 402 10.09 11.28 -20.29
C LEU A 402 10.32 12.54 -19.44
N ARG A 403 11.25 12.52 -18.46
CA ARG A 403 11.54 13.72 -17.65
C ARG A 403 12.12 14.89 -18.46
N GLN A 404 12.76 14.61 -19.60
CA GLN A 404 13.39 15.61 -20.46
C GLN A 404 12.41 16.33 -21.40
N THR A 405 11.21 15.78 -21.62
CA THR A 405 10.23 16.25 -22.62
C THR A 405 8.83 16.45 -22.05
N HIS A 406 8.48 15.73 -20.99
CA HIS A 406 7.12 15.71 -20.41
C HIS A 406 7.13 16.21 -18.97
N SER A 407 5.98 16.68 -18.50
CA SER A 407 5.71 16.89 -17.08
C SER A 407 4.70 15.86 -16.58
N LYS A 408 5.00 15.30 -15.41
CA LYS A 408 4.16 14.28 -14.79
C LYS A 408 2.91 14.94 -14.19
N LEU A 409 1.75 14.46 -14.58
CA LEU A 409 0.47 14.82 -13.96
C LEU A 409 0.42 14.31 -12.51
N GLY A 410 -0.01 15.18 -11.59
CA GLY A 410 -0.07 14.85 -10.17
C GLY A 410 -0.14 16.09 -9.28
N LEU A 411 0.18 15.89 -8.01
CA LEU A 411 0.50 16.94 -7.04
C LEU A 411 1.84 17.61 -7.40
N ARG A 412 1.91 18.92 -7.19
CA ARG A 412 3.15 19.72 -7.28
C ARG A 412 4.02 19.57 -6.03
N GLY A 413 3.41 19.26 -4.88
CA GLY A 413 4.09 19.00 -3.61
C GLY A 413 4.41 17.51 -3.38
N PRO A 414 5.33 17.18 -2.45
CA PRO A 414 5.68 15.80 -2.10
C PRO A 414 4.62 15.10 -1.24
N SER A 415 3.72 15.85 -0.60
CA SER A 415 2.73 15.38 0.36
C SER A 415 1.34 15.24 -0.26
N SER A 416 0.71 14.07 -0.10
CA SER A 416 -0.72 13.85 -0.40
C SER A 416 -1.60 14.79 0.41
N ASN A 417 -2.64 15.37 -0.20
CA ASN A 417 -3.62 16.17 0.55
C ASN A 417 -4.35 15.28 1.56
N LEU A 418 -4.67 14.05 1.18
CA LEU A 418 -5.23 13.03 2.08
C LEU A 418 -4.28 12.54 3.21
N ALA A 419 -3.07 13.10 3.36
CA ALA A 419 -2.21 12.80 4.51
C ALA A 419 -2.87 13.19 5.85
N THR A 420 -3.72 14.23 5.87
CA THR A 420 -4.43 14.68 7.07
C THR A 420 -5.84 14.11 7.22
N GLN A 421 -6.25 13.16 6.37
CA GLN A 421 -7.66 12.71 6.27
C GLN A 421 -8.28 12.19 7.59
N TYR A 422 -7.47 11.78 8.57
CA TYR A 422 -7.92 11.32 9.90
C TYR A 422 -7.92 12.43 10.98
N SER A 423 -7.34 13.61 10.72
CA SER A 423 -7.25 14.72 11.68
C SER A 423 -8.58 15.45 11.83
N LEU A 424 -9.21 15.34 13.01
CA LEU A 424 -10.48 16.01 13.32
C LEU A 424 -10.40 17.52 13.10
N ALA A 425 -9.38 18.17 13.67
CA ALA A 425 -9.19 19.63 13.61
C ALA A 425 -8.97 20.19 12.21
N ALA A 426 -8.47 19.39 11.25
CA ALA A 426 -8.17 19.86 9.89
C ALA A 426 -9.39 19.86 8.94
N HIS A 427 -10.48 19.14 9.28
CA HIS A 427 -11.55 18.80 8.32
C HIS A 427 -12.98 18.86 8.87
N GLY A 428 -13.17 19.23 10.15
CA GLY A 428 -14.50 19.53 10.69
C GLY A 428 -15.07 20.86 10.17
N PRO A 429 -16.31 21.23 10.58
CA PRO A 429 -16.86 22.56 10.32
C PRO A 429 -15.94 23.67 10.84
N ARG A 430 -15.86 24.80 10.12
CA ARG A 430 -15.06 25.96 10.54
C ARG A 430 -15.80 26.81 11.57
N PRO A 431 -15.11 27.64 12.38
CA PRO A 431 -15.75 28.57 13.31
C PRO A 431 -16.75 29.52 12.64
N ASP A 432 -16.46 29.93 11.41
CA ASP A 432 -17.31 30.81 10.58
C ASP A 432 -18.45 30.06 9.85
N GLY A 433 -18.81 28.88 10.36
CA GLY A 433 -19.80 27.95 9.80
C GLY A 433 -19.20 26.89 8.86
N PRO A 434 -19.99 25.85 8.50
CA PRO A 434 -19.58 24.85 7.53
C PRO A 434 -19.49 25.49 6.14
N ARG A 435 -18.26 25.76 5.69
CA ARG A 435 -17.94 26.02 4.28
C ARG A 435 -17.27 24.78 3.71
N PRO A 436 -18.00 23.92 2.97
CA PRO A 436 -17.39 22.79 2.33
C PRO A 436 -16.40 23.28 1.27
N ALA A 437 -15.27 22.58 1.11
CA ALA A 437 -14.29 22.86 0.08
C ALA A 437 -13.67 21.58 -0.48
N ILE A 438 -13.20 21.63 -1.72
CA ILE A 438 -12.41 20.54 -2.32
C ILE A 438 -11.12 20.37 -1.52
N HIS A 439 -10.97 19.22 -0.89
CA HIS A 439 -9.79 18.84 -0.13
C HIS A 439 -8.80 18.01 -0.97
N SER A 440 -9.28 17.15 -1.86
CA SER A 440 -8.42 16.42 -2.81
C SER A 440 -9.18 16.04 -4.10
N LEU A 441 -8.44 15.93 -5.20
CA LEU A 441 -8.92 15.49 -6.51
C LEU A 441 -8.20 14.22 -6.95
N HIS A 442 -8.92 13.28 -7.56
CA HIS A 442 -8.36 12.03 -8.04
C HIS A 442 -8.86 11.61 -9.42
N VAL A 443 -7.94 11.09 -10.24
CA VAL A 443 -8.23 10.37 -11.48
C VAL A 443 -7.72 8.95 -11.41
N TYR A 444 -8.36 8.04 -12.14
CA TYR A 444 -8.03 6.62 -12.23
C TYR A 444 -7.92 6.21 -13.71
N PRO A 445 -6.84 6.62 -14.43
CA PRO A 445 -6.77 6.49 -15.89
C PRO A 445 -6.96 5.06 -16.41
N VAL A 446 -6.48 4.08 -15.65
CA VAL A 446 -6.90 2.68 -15.79
C VAL A 446 -7.90 2.34 -14.69
N LYS A 447 -9.07 1.81 -15.09
CA LYS A 447 -10.09 1.29 -14.18
C LYS A 447 -9.48 0.24 -13.25
N SER A 448 -9.94 0.21 -12.00
CA SER A 448 -9.45 -0.66 -10.91
C SER A 448 -8.04 -0.37 -10.40
N CYS A 449 -7.13 0.22 -11.20
CA CYS A 449 -5.77 0.53 -10.77
C CYS A 449 -5.69 1.66 -9.73
N ARG A 450 -4.48 1.92 -9.21
CA ARG A 450 -4.19 3.02 -8.28
C ARG A 450 -4.52 4.38 -8.91
N GLY A 451 -5.10 5.28 -8.13
CA GLY A 451 -5.41 6.64 -8.58
C GLY A 451 -4.20 7.57 -8.53
N VAL A 452 -4.21 8.58 -9.40
CA VAL A 452 -3.35 9.76 -9.35
C VAL A 452 -4.09 10.85 -8.59
N GLU A 453 -3.40 11.52 -7.66
CA GLU A 453 -3.93 12.66 -6.89
C GLU A 453 -3.47 13.97 -7.55
N LEU A 454 -4.36 14.96 -7.63
CA LEU A 454 -4.18 16.19 -8.40
C LEU A 454 -4.42 17.44 -7.55
N ASP A 455 -3.68 18.51 -7.80
CA ASP A 455 -4.01 19.85 -7.29
C ASP A 455 -5.09 20.55 -8.13
N ARG A 456 -5.16 20.19 -9.42
CA ARG A 456 -6.03 20.80 -10.44
C ARG A 456 -6.41 19.76 -11.48
N ALA A 457 -7.67 19.79 -11.92
CA ALA A 457 -8.18 18.95 -13.00
C ALA A 457 -9.04 19.77 -13.95
N LYS A 458 -8.94 19.49 -15.25
CA LYS A 458 -9.93 19.90 -16.24
C LYS A 458 -11.14 18.96 -16.17
N VAL A 459 -12.31 19.51 -16.41
CA VAL A 459 -13.59 18.79 -16.42
C VAL A 459 -14.14 18.80 -17.84
N LEU A 460 -14.67 17.67 -18.28
CA LEU A 460 -15.22 17.38 -19.61
C LEU A 460 -16.59 16.69 -19.46
N PRO A 461 -17.38 16.51 -20.54
CA PRO A 461 -18.61 15.71 -20.54
C PRO A 461 -18.48 14.30 -19.92
N THR A 462 -17.26 13.73 -19.98
CA THR A 462 -16.90 12.41 -19.44
C THR A 462 -16.46 12.40 -17.98
N GLY A 463 -16.21 13.55 -17.35
CA GLY A 463 -15.78 13.66 -15.97
C GLY A 463 -14.48 14.47 -15.84
N LEU A 464 -13.55 14.01 -15.01
CA LEU A 464 -12.21 14.60 -14.99
C LEU A 464 -11.39 14.11 -16.19
N GLU A 465 -10.59 15.00 -16.77
CA GLU A 465 -9.69 14.66 -17.87
C GLU A 465 -8.74 13.52 -17.49
N HIS A 466 -8.52 12.60 -18.44
CA HIS A 466 -7.80 11.33 -18.27
C HIS A 466 -8.37 10.32 -17.26
N ASP A 467 -9.61 10.46 -16.76
CA ASP A 467 -10.20 9.46 -15.85
C ASP A 467 -10.82 8.24 -16.59
N ARG A 468 -10.47 7.02 -16.15
CA ARG A 468 -11.01 5.73 -16.63
C ARG A 468 -11.01 5.56 -18.16
N LEU A 469 -10.02 6.11 -18.85
CA LEU A 469 -9.81 5.95 -20.30
C LEU A 469 -9.56 4.49 -20.71
N PHE A 470 -8.92 3.71 -19.83
CA PHE A 470 -8.56 2.31 -20.04
C PHE A 470 -9.19 1.37 -19.02
N ALA A 471 -9.31 0.08 -19.35
CA ALA A 471 -9.59 -0.99 -18.39
C ALA A 471 -8.92 -2.30 -18.78
N PHE A 472 -8.40 -3.04 -17.78
CA PHE A 472 -8.03 -4.43 -17.97
C PHE A 472 -9.29 -5.30 -18.09
N ALA A 473 -9.25 -6.32 -18.95
CA ALA A 473 -10.28 -7.34 -19.09
C ALA A 473 -9.69 -8.74 -19.16
N GLN A 474 -10.50 -9.76 -18.87
CA GLN A 474 -10.15 -11.16 -19.03
C GLN A 474 -11.09 -11.82 -20.04
N LEU A 475 -10.58 -12.64 -20.95
CA LEU A 475 -11.43 -13.41 -21.85
C LEU A 475 -12.05 -14.57 -21.06
N LYS A 476 -13.37 -14.58 -20.87
CA LYS A 476 -14.05 -15.71 -20.24
C LYS A 476 -14.22 -16.85 -21.23
N PRO A 477 -13.93 -18.11 -20.86
CA PRO A 477 -14.31 -19.25 -21.68
C PRO A 477 -15.84 -19.32 -21.79
N LYS A 478 -16.32 -19.90 -22.89
CA LYS A 478 -17.73 -20.14 -23.19
C LYS A 478 -18.44 -20.77 -21.97
N SER A 479 -19.51 -20.12 -21.53
CA SER A 479 -20.30 -20.50 -20.36
C SER A 479 -21.57 -21.23 -20.81
N LEU A 480 -22.27 -21.90 -19.88
CA LEU A 480 -23.62 -22.42 -20.17
C LEU A 480 -24.64 -21.29 -20.47
N ALA A 481 -24.34 -20.04 -20.10
CA ALA A 481 -25.19 -18.87 -20.30
C ALA A 481 -24.70 -17.90 -21.40
N ASP A 482 -23.42 -17.95 -21.79
CA ASP A 482 -22.82 -17.06 -22.80
C ASP A 482 -22.37 -17.92 -23.99
N GLN A 483 -22.97 -17.69 -25.17
CA GLN A 483 -22.82 -18.58 -26.34
C GLN A 483 -21.41 -18.60 -26.96
N GLU A 484 -20.56 -17.63 -26.65
CA GLU A 484 -19.19 -17.48 -27.14
C GLU A 484 -18.26 -16.99 -26.01
N PRO A 485 -16.93 -17.16 -26.12
CA PRO A 485 -16.01 -16.55 -25.16
C PRO A 485 -16.11 -15.02 -25.25
N ALA A 486 -16.19 -14.35 -24.10
CA ALA A 486 -16.45 -12.91 -24.03
C ALA A 486 -15.48 -12.20 -23.07
N TRP A 487 -15.03 -11.00 -23.43
CA TRP A 487 -14.20 -10.17 -22.57
C TRP A 487 -15.00 -9.60 -21.40
N GLU A 488 -14.53 -9.80 -20.17
CA GLU A 488 -15.13 -9.23 -18.95
C GLU A 488 -14.14 -8.29 -18.26
N VAL A 489 -14.53 -7.04 -18.00
CA VAL A 489 -13.66 -6.07 -17.32
C VAL A 489 -13.27 -6.54 -15.91
N LEU A 490 -11.96 -6.53 -15.63
CA LEU A 490 -11.40 -6.91 -14.34
C LEU A 490 -11.63 -5.80 -13.30
N THR A 491 -12.35 -6.17 -12.25
CA THR A 491 -12.61 -5.31 -11.10
C THR A 491 -11.74 -5.70 -9.90
N LEU A 492 -11.52 -4.76 -8.97
CA LEU A 492 -10.86 -5.02 -7.67
C LEU A 492 -11.50 -6.17 -6.87
N ARG A 493 -12.75 -6.54 -7.16
CA ARG A 493 -13.43 -7.68 -6.52
C ARG A 493 -12.90 -9.03 -7.01
N GLN A 494 -12.33 -9.07 -8.22
CA GLN A 494 -11.77 -10.26 -8.89
C GLN A 494 -10.24 -10.28 -8.81
N ALA A 495 -9.59 -9.15 -9.10
CA ALA A 495 -8.14 -8.98 -9.02
C ALA A 495 -7.78 -7.79 -8.10
N PRO A 496 -7.77 -7.99 -6.77
CA PRO A 496 -7.47 -6.92 -5.79
C PRO A 496 -6.09 -6.28 -5.99
N LEU A 497 -5.11 -7.04 -6.51
CA LEU A 497 -3.75 -6.56 -6.79
C LEU A 497 -3.67 -5.46 -7.86
N LEU A 498 -4.74 -5.22 -8.64
CA LEU A 498 -4.83 -4.03 -9.50
C LEU A 498 -4.64 -2.73 -8.69
N ALA A 499 -5.05 -2.68 -7.42
CA ALA A 499 -4.82 -1.52 -6.55
C ALA A 499 -3.31 -1.21 -6.32
N LYS A 500 -2.43 -2.21 -6.43
CA LYS A 500 -0.99 -2.05 -6.32
C LYS A 500 -0.31 -1.69 -7.64
N VAL A 501 -1.00 -1.82 -8.78
CA VAL A 501 -0.52 -1.31 -10.07
C VAL A 501 -0.56 0.21 -10.01
N LYS A 502 0.62 0.81 -9.93
CA LYS A 502 0.84 2.25 -9.94
C LYS A 502 0.65 2.77 -11.37
N VAL A 503 -0.07 3.87 -11.48
CA VAL A 503 -0.27 4.62 -12.72
C VAL A 503 0.41 5.97 -12.55
N ASP A 504 1.25 6.35 -13.51
CA ASP A 504 1.80 7.69 -13.65
C ASP A 504 1.40 8.21 -15.05
N VAL A 505 0.84 9.42 -15.17
CA VAL A 505 0.54 10.05 -16.47
C VAL A 505 1.57 11.14 -16.74
N TRP A 506 2.09 11.19 -17.96
CA TRP A 506 3.07 12.17 -18.43
C TRP A 506 2.48 12.92 -19.61
N LEU A 507 2.42 14.25 -19.50
CA LEU A 507 1.87 15.12 -20.52
C LEU A 507 3.01 15.93 -21.17
N PRO A 508 2.94 16.22 -22.48
CA PRO A 508 3.95 16.99 -23.17
C PRO A 508 4.11 18.36 -22.51
N ASP A 509 5.34 18.82 -22.33
CA ASP A 509 5.64 20.08 -21.65
C ASP A 509 6.30 21.06 -22.61
N PRO A 510 5.60 22.10 -23.09
CA PRO A 510 6.15 23.09 -24.02
C PRO A 510 7.37 23.86 -23.50
N SER A 511 7.69 23.79 -22.20
CA SER A 511 8.91 24.35 -21.61
C SER A 511 10.13 23.41 -21.67
N LYS A 512 9.96 22.18 -22.17
CA LYS A 512 10.98 21.12 -22.19
C LYS A 512 11.26 20.62 -23.61
N SER A 513 12.48 20.14 -23.81
CA SER A 513 12.92 19.48 -25.04
C SER A 513 14.14 18.62 -24.76
N SER A 514 14.18 17.40 -25.31
CA SER A 514 15.38 16.56 -25.27
C SER A 514 16.30 16.90 -26.43
N ARG A 515 17.62 16.83 -26.21
CA ARG A 515 18.62 16.91 -27.29
C ARG A 515 18.64 15.69 -28.20
N GLN A 516 18.04 14.57 -27.78
CA GLN A 516 18.01 13.31 -28.53
C GLN A 516 16.64 13.06 -29.19
N LEU A 517 15.55 13.34 -28.46
CA LEU A 517 14.17 13.11 -28.92
C LEU A 517 13.47 14.38 -29.45
N GLY A 518 14.14 15.55 -29.38
CA GLY A 518 13.55 16.83 -29.77
C GLY A 518 12.38 17.25 -28.87
N ARG A 519 11.30 17.71 -29.51
CA ARG A 519 10.01 17.96 -28.89
C ARG A 519 9.08 16.79 -29.20
N VAL A 520 8.34 16.33 -28.20
CA VAL A 520 7.33 15.27 -28.30
C VAL A 520 6.03 15.87 -27.79
N ASP A 521 4.97 15.81 -28.61
CA ASP A 521 3.66 16.41 -28.32
C ASP A 521 2.58 15.36 -27.96
N GLU A 522 2.95 14.08 -27.89
CA GLU A 522 2.10 12.97 -27.42
C GLU A 522 2.06 12.88 -25.87
N GLY A 523 0.94 12.44 -25.30
CA GLY A 523 0.85 12.06 -23.90
C GLY A 523 1.17 10.58 -23.67
N PHE A 524 1.74 10.25 -22.51
CA PHE A 524 2.07 8.86 -22.13
C PHE A 524 1.50 8.43 -20.79
N LEU A 525 1.13 7.16 -20.72
CA LEU A 525 0.71 6.44 -19.53
C LEU A 525 1.80 5.42 -19.14
N VAL A 526 2.29 5.49 -17.91
CA VAL A 526 3.29 4.55 -17.38
C VAL A 526 2.66 3.68 -16.29
N LEU A 527 2.66 2.37 -16.50
CA LEU A 527 2.10 1.36 -15.60
C LEU A 527 3.21 0.54 -14.94
N ARG A 528 3.15 0.46 -13.59
CA ARG A 528 4.22 -0.14 -12.78
C ARG A 528 3.67 -1.07 -11.73
N PHE A 529 4.23 -2.28 -11.65
CA PHE A 529 3.81 -3.32 -10.72
C PHE A 529 5.04 -4.01 -10.10
N PRO A 530 4.97 -4.50 -8.84
CA PRO A 530 6.11 -5.13 -8.18
C PRO A 530 6.66 -6.36 -8.94
N ARG A 531 7.94 -6.30 -9.33
CA ARG A 531 8.68 -7.38 -10.02
C ARG A 531 10.19 -7.24 -9.75
N ALA A 532 10.93 -8.35 -9.83
CA ALA A 532 12.39 -8.40 -9.75
C ALA A 532 13.16 -7.86 -10.99
N SER A 533 12.47 -7.44 -12.07
CA SER A 533 13.09 -6.58 -13.10
C SER A 533 12.12 -5.45 -13.47
N THR A 534 12.62 -4.23 -13.46
CA THR A 534 11.86 -2.97 -13.47
C THR A 534 11.56 -2.46 -14.89
N SER A 535 10.91 -3.30 -15.68
CA SER A 535 10.40 -2.90 -17.00
C SER A 535 9.09 -2.13 -16.85
N ASP A 536 9.17 -0.80 -16.83
CA ASP A 536 8.02 0.10 -16.85
C ASP A 536 7.22 -0.09 -18.15
N LEU A 537 5.91 -0.37 -18.06
CA LEU A 537 5.03 -0.48 -19.24
C LEU A 537 4.59 0.92 -19.68
N LEU A 538 5.06 1.33 -20.85
CA LEU A 538 4.73 2.60 -21.50
C LEU A 538 3.60 2.41 -22.52
N LEU A 539 2.60 3.27 -22.49
CA LEU A 539 1.45 3.25 -23.41
C LEU A 539 1.15 4.70 -23.88
N PRO A 540 0.71 4.93 -25.13
CA PRO A 540 0.19 6.22 -25.54
C PRO A 540 -1.09 6.55 -24.76
N LEU A 541 -1.27 7.82 -24.40
CA LEU A 541 -2.44 8.33 -23.68
C LEU A 541 -3.55 8.77 -24.64
N ASP A 542 -3.12 9.39 -25.75
CA ASP A 542 -3.94 9.79 -26.88
C ASP A 542 -4.52 8.57 -27.59
N PHE A 543 -5.53 8.78 -28.42
CA PHE A 543 -6.15 7.69 -29.15
C PHE A 543 -5.36 7.42 -30.45
N PRO A 544 -4.92 6.18 -30.71
CA PRO A 544 -4.07 5.87 -31.87
C PRO A 544 -4.80 6.15 -33.20
N SER A 545 -4.03 6.49 -34.23
CA SER A 545 -4.57 6.66 -35.59
C SER A 545 -5.03 5.33 -36.19
N SER A 546 -5.76 5.39 -37.31
CA SER A 546 -6.14 4.17 -38.06
C SER A 546 -4.93 3.37 -38.55
N ASP A 547 -3.82 4.06 -38.84
CA ASP A 547 -2.57 3.45 -39.28
C ASP A 547 -1.86 2.80 -38.07
N ASP A 548 -1.75 3.50 -36.93
CA ASP A 548 -1.22 2.93 -35.67
C ASP A 548 -1.97 1.67 -35.21
N ILE A 549 -3.31 1.69 -35.33
CA ILE A 549 -4.18 0.56 -35.00
C ILE A 549 -3.82 -0.65 -35.88
N THR A 550 -3.55 -0.41 -37.16
CA THR A 550 -3.20 -1.46 -38.13
C THR A 550 -1.78 -1.97 -37.92
N ASP A 551 -0.79 -1.09 -37.81
CA ASP A 551 0.63 -1.43 -37.64
C ASP A 551 0.91 -2.15 -36.33
N ARG A 552 0.23 -1.76 -35.23
CA ARG A 552 0.32 -2.46 -33.95
C ARG A 552 -0.55 -3.72 -33.90
N GLY A 553 -1.46 -3.91 -34.85
CA GLY A 553 -2.40 -5.03 -34.90
C GLY A 553 -3.43 -5.02 -33.76
N TYR A 554 -3.89 -3.83 -33.37
CA TYR A 554 -4.99 -3.69 -32.41
C TYR A 554 -6.33 -4.06 -33.06
N GLU A 555 -7.22 -4.67 -32.30
CA GLU A 555 -8.52 -5.15 -32.78
C GLU A 555 -9.66 -4.54 -31.94
N TYR A 556 -10.78 -4.19 -32.57
CA TYR A 556 -11.97 -3.70 -31.88
C TYR A 556 -12.82 -4.89 -31.42
N GLU A 557 -12.92 -5.10 -30.11
CA GLU A 557 -13.64 -6.25 -29.53
C GLU A 557 -14.74 -5.81 -28.53
N PRO A 558 -15.85 -6.56 -28.43
CA PRO A 558 -16.92 -6.30 -27.48
C PRO A 558 -16.51 -6.67 -26.04
N VAL A 559 -16.51 -5.69 -25.14
CA VAL A 559 -16.06 -5.87 -23.75
C VAL A 559 -17.18 -5.61 -22.73
N LYS A 560 -17.50 -6.62 -21.92
CA LYS A 560 -18.63 -6.65 -20.97
C LYS A 560 -18.31 -5.81 -19.72
N ILE A 561 -19.07 -4.73 -19.53
CA ILE A 561 -19.05 -3.81 -18.39
C ILE A 561 -20.42 -3.85 -17.71
N TRP A 562 -20.57 -4.71 -16.70
CA TRP A 562 -21.83 -4.95 -15.98
C TRP A 562 -22.96 -5.50 -16.88
N LYS A 563 -23.83 -4.63 -17.42
CA LYS A 563 -24.87 -4.96 -18.41
C LYS A 563 -24.59 -4.37 -19.79
N ASP A 564 -23.60 -3.50 -19.91
CA ASP A 564 -23.23 -2.84 -21.15
C ASP A 564 -22.12 -3.65 -21.82
N THR A 565 -22.11 -3.74 -23.15
CA THR A 565 -21.02 -4.36 -23.90
C THR A 565 -20.58 -3.42 -25.03
N PRO A 566 -19.91 -2.30 -24.73
CA PRO A 566 -19.32 -1.45 -25.76
C PRO A 566 -18.27 -2.23 -26.56
N CYS A 567 -18.12 -1.86 -27.84
CA CYS A 567 -16.92 -2.20 -28.59
C CYS A 567 -15.79 -1.27 -28.17
N ALA A 568 -14.60 -1.80 -27.92
CA ALA A 568 -13.44 -1.02 -27.50
C ALA A 568 -12.15 -1.60 -28.07
N LEU A 569 -11.12 -0.77 -28.19
CA LEU A 569 -9.86 -1.14 -28.82
C LEU A 569 -9.03 -2.04 -27.87
N ASN A 570 -8.78 -3.29 -28.26
CA ASN A 570 -7.94 -4.21 -27.50
C ASN A 570 -6.46 -4.00 -27.83
N MET A 571 -5.72 -3.55 -26.82
CA MET A 571 -4.27 -3.29 -26.81
C MET A 571 -3.51 -4.41 -26.08
N GLU A 572 -4.04 -5.65 -26.05
CA GLU A 572 -3.40 -6.82 -25.42
C GLU A 572 -1.92 -6.99 -25.80
N ARG A 573 -1.55 -6.68 -27.05
CA ARG A 573 -0.19 -6.83 -27.57
C ARG A 573 0.86 -6.02 -26.81
N GLU A 574 0.46 -4.94 -26.14
CA GLU A 574 1.33 -4.11 -25.28
C GLU A 574 1.56 -4.75 -23.89
N LEU A 575 0.85 -5.82 -23.52
CA LEU A 575 0.90 -6.37 -22.16
C LEU A 575 2.02 -7.40 -21.95
N PRO A 576 2.92 -7.20 -20.98
CA PRO A 576 3.90 -8.21 -20.63
C PRO A 576 3.19 -9.43 -19.98
N PRO A 577 3.50 -10.68 -20.39
CA PRO A 577 2.88 -11.90 -19.82
C PRO A 577 3.06 -12.06 -18.30
N GLU A 578 4.02 -11.34 -17.72
CA GLU A 578 4.23 -11.12 -16.29
C GLU A 578 2.99 -10.56 -15.58
N LEU A 579 2.25 -9.66 -16.21
CA LEU A 579 1.15 -8.93 -15.56
C LEU A 579 -0.05 -9.85 -15.26
N ALA A 580 -0.38 -10.77 -16.17
CA ALA A 580 -1.40 -11.79 -15.92
C ALA A 580 -1.03 -12.68 -14.72
N ARG A 581 0.25 -13.11 -14.65
CA ARG A 581 0.82 -13.86 -13.52
C ARG A 581 0.74 -13.05 -12.21
N TYR A 582 1.17 -11.78 -12.22
CA TYR A 582 1.13 -10.89 -11.07
C TYR A 582 -0.29 -10.69 -10.52
N LEU A 583 -1.27 -10.48 -11.40
CA LEU A 583 -2.67 -10.26 -11.03
C LEU A 583 -3.41 -11.55 -10.65
N GLY A 584 -2.79 -12.73 -10.78
CA GLY A 584 -3.42 -14.03 -10.55
C GLY A 584 -4.48 -14.42 -11.60
N VAL A 585 -4.45 -13.77 -12.77
CA VAL A 585 -5.42 -13.99 -13.85
C VAL A 585 -5.00 -15.22 -14.65
N LYS A 586 -5.87 -16.24 -14.66
CA LYS A 586 -5.61 -17.53 -15.35
C LYS A 586 -5.98 -17.54 -16.83
N ASN A 587 -6.77 -16.57 -17.27
CA ASN A 587 -7.28 -16.47 -18.62
C ASN A 587 -6.42 -15.48 -19.42
N ARG A 588 -6.65 -15.39 -20.74
CA ARG A 588 -6.12 -14.33 -21.60
C ARG A 588 -6.46 -12.96 -20.97
N LEU A 589 -5.45 -12.12 -20.77
CA LEU A 589 -5.56 -10.77 -20.19
C LEU A 589 -5.41 -9.76 -21.31
N GLY A 590 -6.38 -8.87 -21.46
CA GLY A 590 -6.36 -7.77 -22.43
C GLY A 590 -6.41 -6.41 -21.73
N LEU A 591 -6.00 -5.37 -22.44
CA LEU A 591 -6.11 -3.97 -22.02
C LEU A 591 -6.95 -3.25 -23.07
N PHE A 592 -8.05 -2.66 -22.64
CA PHE A 592 -9.00 -2.01 -23.52
C PHE A 592 -8.95 -0.50 -23.37
N ARG A 593 -8.90 0.22 -24.50
CA ARG A 593 -9.03 1.68 -24.58
C ARG A 593 -10.42 2.02 -25.13
N MET A 594 -11.13 2.93 -24.45
CA MET A 594 -12.42 3.40 -24.95
C MET A 594 -12.18 4.32 -26.15
N ASP A 595 -12.97 4.14 -27.21
CA ASP A 595 -13.02 5.04 -28.36
C ASP A 595 -13.72 6.36 -27.98
N PRO A 596 -13.07 7.54 -28.15
CA PRO A 596 -13.67 8.84 -27.92
C PRO A 596 -14.97 9.12 -28.71
N ALA A 597 -15.15 8.49 -29.88
CA ALA A 597 -16.34 8.61 -30.71
C ALA A 597 -17.49 7.71 -30.22
N ASN A 598 -17.18 6.51 -29.72
CA ASN A 598 -18.17 5.49 -29.32
C ASN A 598 -18.33 5.35 -27.79
N ARG A 599 -18.32 6.48 -27.07
CA ARG A 599 -18.51 6.53 -25.60
C ARG A 599 -19.92 6.11 -25.17
N ARG A 600 -20.03 5.54 -23.97
CA ARG A 600 -21.34 5.12 -23.40
C ARG A 600 -22.13 6.30 -22.85
N GLN A 601 -23.41 6.41 -23.17
CA GLN A 601 -24.30 7.47 -22.68
C GLN A 601 -24.95 7.13 -21.33
N VAL A 602 -25.11 8.13 -20.46
CA VAL A 602 -25.64 7.98 -19.09
C VAL A 602 -27.07 8.51 -19.00
N PHE A 603 -28.03 7.59 -18.94
CA PHE A 603 -29.47 7.91 -18.96
C PHE A 603 -30.20 7.77 -17.62
N ARG A 604 -29.56 7.14 -16.64
CA ARG A 604 -30.15 6.71 -15.37
C ARG A 604 -29.88 7.77 -14.30
N CYS A 605 -30.93 8.36 -13.72
CA CYS A 605 -30.91 9.49 -12.76
C CYS A 605 -30.25 10.79 -13.26
N ALA A 606 -29.28 10.73 -14.16
CA ALA A 606 -28.68 11.90 -14.80
C ALA A 606 -29.72 12.75 -15.55
N PRO A 607 -29.53 14.08 -15.57
CA PRO A 607 -30.28 14.96 -16.48
C PRO A 607 -30.02 14.58 -17.94
N ARG A 608 -30.93 15.00 -18.82
CA ARG A 608 -30.83 14.75 -20.26
C ARG A 608 -30.35 16.00 -20.98
N GLU A 609 -30.17 15.84 -22.29
CA GLU A 609 -29.69 16.86 -23.21
C GLU A 609 -30.54 18.14 -23.22
N ASP A 610 -31.86 18.03 -23.04
CA ASP A 610 -32.79 19.15 -22.87
C ASP A 610 -32.45 20.07 -21.68
N ALA A 611 -31.89 19.50 -20.61
CA ALA A 611 -31.49 20.19 -19.40
C ALA A 611 -30.04 20.71 -19.47
N LEU A 612 -29.07 19.87 -19.86
CA LEU A 612 -27.64 20.22 -19.86
C LEU A 612 -27.15 20.90 -21.15
N GLY A 613 -27.87 20.80 -22.27
CA GLY A 613 -27.35 21.16 -23.59
C GLY A 613 -26.45 20.08 -24.22
N TYR A 614 -26.20 18.96 -23.52
CA TYR A 614 -25.50 17.79 -24.03
C TYR A 614 -25.98 16.53 -23.30
N GLN A 615 -25.88 15.34 -23.91
CA GLN A 615 -26.16 14.07 -23.23
C GLN A 615 -24.91 13.57 -22.48
N PRO A 616 -24.94 13.39 -21.14
CA PRO A 616 -23.83 12.81 -20.37
C PRO A 616 -23.29 11.50 -20.94
N VAL A 617 -21.96 11.36 -20.93
CA VAL A 617 -21.19 10.22 -21.49
C VAL A 617 -20.11 9.76 -20.52
N ILE A 618 -19.62 8.53 -20.68
CA ILE A 618 -18.53 7.95 -19.88
C ILE A 618 -17.64 6.99 -20.68
N ASP A 619 -16.36 6.94 -20.30
CA ASP A 619 -15.42 5.88 -20.70
C ASP A 619 -15.61 4.62 -19.82
N PHE A 620 -14.60 4.03 -19.17
CA PHE A 620 -14.76 2.84 -18.31
C PHE A 620 -15.28 3.11 -16.88
N HIS A 621 -16.10 4.14 -16.70
CA HIS A 621 -16.78 4.43 -15.43
C HIS A 621 -17.80 3.33 -15.07
N ASP A 622 -18.25 3.26 -13.82
CA ASP A 622 -19.29 2.30 -13.43
C ASP A 622 -20.71 2.79 -13.77
N ALA A 623 -20.96 4.10 -13.77
CA ALA A 623 -22.28 4.65 -14.11
C ALA A 623 -22.34 6.14 -14.48
N TYR A 624 -21.48 7.02 -13.94
CA TYR A 624 -21.55 8.48 -14.15
C TYR A 624 -20.14 9.09 -14.29
N PRO A 625 -20.03 10.32 -14.86
CA PRO A 625 -18.77 11.03 -15.02
C PRO A 625 -17.96 11.25 -13.73
N LEU A 626 -18.65 11.60 -12.64
CA LEU A 626 -18.00 12.07 -11.42
C LEU A 626 -18.64 11.47 -10.17
N HIS A 627 -17.79 11.24 -9.16
CA HIS A 627 -18.17 10.72 -7.85
C HIS A 627 -17.54 11.58 -6.75
N MET A 628 -18.35 12.16 -5.88
CA MET A 628 -17.93 13.01 -4.76
C MET A 628 -18.11 12.32 -3.41
N LEU A 629 -17.22 12.60 -2.45
CA LEU A 629 -17.26 12.09 -1.08
C LEU A 629 -16.97 13.22 -0.08
N SER A 630 -17.69 13.29 1.05
CA SER A 630 -17.24 14.08 2.20
C SER A 630 -16.37 13.25 3.16
N LEU A 631 -15.27 13.85 3.64
CA LEU A 631 -14.44 13.24 4.70
C LEU A 631 -15.19 13.08 6.03
N THR A 632 -16.14 13.96 6.35
CA THR A 632 -16.91 13.85 7.61
C THR A 632 -17.88 12.67 7.55
N SER A 633 -18.53 12.44 6.40
CA SER A 633 -19.34 11.26 6.09
C SER A 633 -18.54 9.96 6.17
N ILE A 634 -17.28 9.96 5.71
CA ILE A 634 -16.36 8.82 5.82
C ILE A 634 -15.99 8.54 7.28
N ARG A 635 -15.76 9.57 8.10
CA ARG A 635 -15.41 9.41 9.53
C ARG A 635 -16.56 8.93 10.39
N ASP A 636 -17.77 9.43 10.17
CA ASP A 636 -18.96 8.89 10.84
C ASP A 636 -19.12 7.39 10.49
N LEU A 637 -18.96 7.01 9.22
CA LEU A 637 -18.94 5.60 8.85
C LEU A 637 -17.78 4.83 9.51
N GLU A 638 -16.58 5.40 9.66
CA GLU A 638 -15.46 4.79 10.38
C GLU A 638 -15.82 4.50 11.86
N SER A 639 -16.58 5.38 12.51
CA SER A 639 -17.06 5.16 13.89
C SER A 639 -18.08 4.03 14.02
N LYS A 640 -18.71 3.64 12.91
CA LYS A 640 -19.75 2.59 12.82
C LYS A 640 -19.23 1.26 12.28
N ILE A 641 -17.94 1.19 11.95
CA ILE A 641 -17.26 -0.03 11.48
C ILE A 641 -16.76 -0.86 12.66
N GLN A 642 -16.95 -2.19 12.60
CA GLN A 642 -16.27 -3.10 13.51
C GLN A 642 -14.78 -3.19 13.14
N LYS A 643 -13.95 -2.36 13.79
CA LYS A 643 -12.51 -2.27 13.56
C LYS A 643 -11.79 -3.57 13.94
N ASP A 644 -10.81 -3.97 13.12
CA ASP A 644 -9.96 -5.14 13.35
C ASP A 644 -8.48 -4.85 13.00
N GLN A 645 -7.62 -5.87 13.07
CA GLN A 645 -6.21 -5.80 12.67
C GLN A 645 -5.98 -5.47 11.17
N SER A 646 -7.02 -5.28 10.37
CA SER A 646 -7.02 -5.03 8.92
C SER A 646 -7.65 -3.68 8.56
N ILE A 647 -8.54 -3.16 9.41
CA ILE A 647 -9.25 -1.89 9.21
C ILE A 647 -9.29 -1.10 10.53
N GLN A 648 -8.12 -0.64 10.97
CA GLN A 648 -7.99 0.32 12.09
C GLN A 648 -8.50 1.71 11.71
N HIS A 649 -8.40 2.09 10.43
CA HIS A 649 -8.85 3.36 9.86
C HIS A 649 -9.47 3.17 8.47
N LEU A 650 -10.38 4.07 8.08
CA LEU A 650 -11.14 3.98 6.83
C LEU A 650 -10.59 4.96 5.78
N ASP A 651 -9.57 4.53 5.04
CA ASP A 651 -8.98 5.28 3.94
C ASP A 651 -10.03 5.66 2.87
N ALA A 652 -10.22 6.96 2.65
CA ALA A 652 -11.17 7.52 1.68
C ALA A 652 -10.98 6.96 0.25
N ARG A 653 -9.74 6.60 -0.11
CA ARG A 653 -9.39 6.06 -1.44
C ARG A 653 -10.07 4.70 -1.73
N ARG A 654 -10.51 3.97 -0.70
CA ARG A 654 -11.34 2.75 -0.82
C ARG A 654 -12.63 2.99 -1.61
N PHE A 655 -13.20 4.20 -1.50
CA PHE A 655 -14.46 4.55 -2.15
C PHE A 655 -14.29 5.07 -3.59
N ARG A 656 -13.07 5.38 -4.02
CA ARG A 656 -12.73 5.88 -5.37
C ARG A 656 -13.55 7.11 -5.77
N GLY A 657 -13.58 8.13 -4.90
CA GLY A 657 -14.04 9.48 -5.23
C GLY A 657 -13.10 10.17 -6.21
N ASN A 658 -13.66 10.97 -7.11
CA ASN A 658 -12.92 11.90 -7.97
C ASN A 658 -12.76 13.26 -7.30
N ILE A 659 -13.76 13.66 -6.50
CA ILE A 659 -13.77 14.88 -5.71
C ILE A 659 -13.93 14.47 -4.25
N ILE A 660 -13.02 14.88 -3.37
CA ILE A 660 -13.14 14.67 -1.93
C ILE A 660 -13.25 16.05 -1.28
N ILE A 661 -14.32 16.27 -0.51
CA ILE A 661 -14.59 17.51 0.19
C ILE A 661 -14.38 17.37 1.70
N SER A 662 -14.14 18.50 2.38
CA SER A 662 -14.15 18.61 3.85
C SER A 662 -14.79 19.93 4.27
N GLY A 663 -15.11 20.10 5.56
CA GLY A 663 -15.78 21.30 6.09
C GLY A 663 -17.32 21.26 6.05
N ALA A 664 -17.92 20.23 5.43
CA ALA A 664 -19.35 19.90 5.54
C ALA A 664 -19.64 19.08 6.81
N GLU A 665 -20.88 19.11 7.29
CA GLU A 665 -21.35 18.15 8.29
C GLU A 665 -21.42 16.71 7.73
N ALA A 666 -21.48 15.71 8.60
CA ALA A 666 -21.53 14.32 8.16
C ALA A 666 -22.87 14.03 7.44
N TYR A 667 -22.77 13.59 6.19
CA TYR A 667 -23.87 13.30 5.27
C TYR A 667 -24.67 14.51 4.78
N ASP A 668 -24.16 15.73 4.96
CA ASP A 668 -24.80 16.92 4.37
C ASP A 668 -24.97 16.79 2.85
N GLU A 669 -24.08 16.04 2.16
CA GLU A 669 -24.17 15.83 0.72
C GLU A 669 -25.37 14.99 0.23
N ASP A 670 -26.07 14.27 1.12
CA ASP A 670 -27.11 13.29 0.75
C ASP A 670 -28.40 13.88 0.17
N ASP A 671 -28.59 15.22 0.25
CA ASP A 671 -29.73 15.94 -0.32
C ASP A 671 -29.33 17.00 -1.37
N TRP A 672 -28.05 17.21 -1.62
CA TRP A 672 -27.58 18.20 -2.60
C TRP A 672 -28.09 17.82 -4.00
N LYS A 673 -28.63 18.79 -4.74
CA LYS A 673 -29.22 18.60 -6.09
C LYS A 673 -28.55 19.43 -7.18
N SER A 674 -27.85 20.50 -6.82
CA SER A 674 -26.87 21.16 -7.68
C SER A 674 -25.88 21.89 -6.80
N VAL A 675 -24.62 21.91 -7.23
CA VAL A 675 -23.53 22.58 -6.55
C VAL A 675 -22.72 23.41 -7.52
N GLN A 676 -22.14 24.50 -7.01
CA GLN A 676 -21.14 25.30 -7.70
C GLN A 676 -19.84 25.27 -6.90
N PHE A 677 -18.74 24.91 -7.55
CA PHE A 677 -17.41 25.06 -7.00
C PHE A 677 -16.84 26.39 -7.46
N LYS A 678 -16.39 27.23 -6.51
CA LYS A 678 -15.86 28.57 -6.77
C LYS A 678 -14.53 28.78 -6.03
N GLN A 679 -13.74 29.72 -6.52
CA GLN A 679 -12.55 30.17 -5.78
C GLN A 679 -12.97 30.93 -4.52
N PRO A 680 -12.26 30.77 -3.38
CA PRO A 680 -12.50 31.57 -2.19
C PRO A 680 -12.24 33.06 -2.48
N ALA A 681 -12.84 33.95 -1.68
CA ALA A 681 -12.70 35.40 -1.86
C ALA A 681 -11.21 35.82 -1.81
N GLY A 682 -10.72 36.44 -2.89
CA GLY A 682 -9.30 36.81 -3.06
C GLY A 682 -8.43 35.76 -3.76
N GLY A 683 -8.98 34.61 -4.17
CA GLY A 683 -8.30 33.59 -4.96
C GLY A 683 -8.05 33.96 -6.42
N ASN A 684 -7.51 33.00 -7.19
CA ASN A 684 -7.27 33.16 -8.62
C ASN A 684 -8.58 33.34 -9.40
N LYS A 685 -8.51 33.95 -10.60
CA LYS A 685 -9.65 34.15 -11.51
C LYS A 685 -10.07 32.87 -12.27
N THR A 686 -10.05 31.70 -11.64
CA THR A 686 -10.60 30.47 -12.22
C THR A 686 -12.13 30.55 -12.17
N PRO A 687 -12.85 30.38 -13.30
CA PRO A 687 -14.31 30.52 -13.32
C PRO A 687 -15.00 29.43 -12.47
N PRO A 688 -16.22 29.70 -11.97
CA PRO A 688 -16.96 28.73 -11.18
C PRO A 688 -17.43 27.54 -12.03
N SER A 689 -17.36 26.34 -11.47
CA SER A 689 -17.77 25.10 -12.13
C SER A 689 -19.06 24.57 -11.51
N VAL A 690 -20.13 24.45 -12.29
CA VAL A 690 -21.47 24.01 -11.82
C VAL A 690 -21.67 22.52 -12.13
N PHE A 691 -22.40 21.82 -11.25
CA PHE A 691 -22.72 20.39 -11.41
C PHE A 691 -24.17 20.11 -11.04
N ASP A 692 -24.79 19.19 -11.77
CA ASP A 692 -25.98 18.48 -11.31
C ASP A 692 -25.54 17.33 -10.39
N VAL A 693 -26.20 17.19 -9.26
CA VAL A 693 -26.00 16.06 -8.36
C VAL A 693 -27.16 15.10 -8.61
N SER A 694 -26.88 14.02 -9.33
CA SER A 694 -27.92 13.24 -10.00
C SER A 694 -28.48 12.09 -9.14
N CYS A 695 -27.65 11.44 -8.33
CA CYS A 695 -28.10 10.46 -7.33
C CYS A 695 -27.07 10.19 -6.23
N ARG A 696 -27.50 9.52 -5.16
CA ARG A 696 -26.62 8.90 -4.16
C ARG A 696 -25.84 7.72 -4.77
N THR A 697 -24.65 7.45 -4.25
CA THR A 697 -23.79 6.37 -4.73
C THR A 697 -24.05 5.09 -3.93
N VAL A 698 -24.83 4.20 -4.53
CA VAL A 698 -25.04 2.83 -4.02
C VAL A 698 -23.71 2.07 -4.03
N ARG A 699 -23.31 1.51 -2.89
CA ARG A 699 -22.02 0.84 -2.72
C ARG A 699 -22.12 -0.67 -2.96
N CYS A 700 -21.14 -1.21 -3.67
CA CYS A 700 -20.87 -2.66 -3.75
C CYS A 700 -19.65 -3.04 -2.87
N LYS A 701 -19.33 -4.34 -2.79
CA LYS A 701 -18.23 -4.90 -1.96
C LYS A 701 -16.80 -4.55 -2.39
N LEU A 702 -16.61 -3.45 -3.15
CA LEU A 702 -15.31 -2.98 -3.64
C LEU A 702 -14.48 -2.24 -2.57
N PRO A 703 -15.03 -1.34 -1.73
CA PRO A 703 -14.26 -0.61 -0.71
C PRO A 703 -13.65 -1.49 0.41
N ASN A 704 -14.05 -2.76 0.47
CA ASN A 704 -13.40 -3.79 1.29
C ASN A 704 -11.94 -3.99 0.90
N VAL A 705 -11.60 -3.77 -0.38
CA VAL A 705 -10.22 -3.83 -0.88
C VAL A 705 -9.47 -2.59 -0.41
N ASP A 706 -8.42 -2.83 0.35
CA ASP A 706 -7.48 -1.81 0.77
C ASP A 706 -6.62 -1.32 -0.41
N PRO A 707 -6.57 -0.02 -0.71
CA PRO A 707 -5.89 0.51 -1.90
C PRO A 707 -4.37 0.58 -1.76
N ALA A 708 -3.81 0.41 -0.56
CA ALA A 708 -2.36 0.41 -0.33
C ALA A 708 -1.77 -1.01 -0.34
N THR A 709 -2.44 -1.95 0.32
CA THR A 709 -2.00 -3.34 0.48
C THR A 709 -2.57 -4.28 -0.59
N GLY A 710 -3.68 -3.94 -1.24
CA GLY A 710 -4.43 -4.82 -2.13
C GLY A 710 -5.22 -5.91 -1.40
N VAL A 711 -5.26 -5.93 -0.07
CA VAL A 711 -5.93 -6.97 0.71
C VAL A 711 -7.42 -6.65 0.85
N ARG A 712 -8.29 -7.65 0.64
CA ARG A 712 -9.74 -7.51 0.78
C ARG A 712 -10.20 -7.93 2.17
N HIS A 713 -10.78 -6.99 2.91
CA HIS A 713 -11.44 -7.28 4.19
C HIS A 713 -12.76 -8.08 3.99
N ARG A 714 -13.06 -9.00 4.90
CA ARG A 714 -14.15 -10.00 4.73
C ARG A 714 -15.54 -9.37 4.72
N LEU A 715 -15.78 -8.36 5.55
CA LEU A 715 -17.10 -7.76 5.80
C LEU A 715 -17.11 -6.26 5.55
N GLU A 716 -16.31 -5.51 6.31
CA GLU A 716 -16.28 -4.05 6.29
C GLU A 716 -15.53 -3.42 5.10
N PRO A 717 -15.90 -2.19 4.67
CA PRO A 717 -16.98 -1.35 5.19
C PRO A 717 -18.37 -1.69 4.63
N ASP A 718 -18.49 -2.69 3.75
CA ASP A 718 -19.73 -3.11 3.06
C ASP A 718 -20.82 -3.64 4.02
N HIS A 719 -20.45 -4.08 5.22
CA HIS A 719 -21.40 -4.43 6.29
C HIS A 719 -21.97 -3.17 6.98
N ALA A 720 -21.12 -2.30 7.55
CA ALA A 720 -21.55 -1.05 8.17
C ALA A 720 -22.33 -0.16 7.20
N LEU A 721 -21.95 -0.14 5.92
CA LEU A 721 -22.71 0.53 4.85
C LEU A 721 -24.15 0.02 4.72
N ARG A 722 -24.40 -1.29 4.68
CA ARG A 722 -25.80 -1.77 4.64
C ARG A 722 -26.52 -1.45 5.95
N LYS A 723 -25.88 -1.73 7.08
CA LYS A 723 -26.50 -1.60 8.41
C LYS A 723 -26.88 -0.17 8.78
N HIS A 724 -26.10 0.83 8.34
CA HIS A 724 -26.24 2.23 8.78
C HIS A 724 -26.49 3.23 7.64
N ARG A 725 -26.44 2.81 6.37
CA ARG A 725 -26.53 3.70 5.21
C ARG A 725 -27.49 3.22 4.11
N GLU A 726 -28.39 2.28 4.41
CA GLU A 726 -29.55 1.97 3.56
C GLU A 726 -30.59 3.10 3.65
N ILE A 727 -30.31 4.21 2.97
CA ILE A 727 -31.09 5.46 3.05
C ILE A 727 -31.81 5.84 1.75
N ASP A 728 -31.57 5.11 0.65
CA ASP A 728 -32.17 5.40 -0.64
C ASP A 728 -33.25 4.36 -0.99
N PRO A 729 -34.55 4.71 -0.98
CA PRO A 729 -35.63 3.74 -1.19
C PRO A 729 -35.68 3.18 -2.63
N GLY A 730 -34.90 3.73 -3.57
CA GLY A 730 -34.70 3.17 -4.90
C GLY A 730 -33.65 2.05 -4.94
N ALA A 731 -32.84 1.90 -3.88
CA ALA A 731 -31.80 0.89 -3.74
C ALA A 731 -31.90 0.12 -2.40
N PRO A 732 -33.03 -0.56 -2.12
CA PRO A 732 -33.20 -1.34 -0.90
C PRO A 732 -32.13 -2.43 -0.76
N LYS A 733 -31.77 -2.74 0.49
CA LYS A 733 -30.69 -3.66 0.91
C LYS A 733 -29.28 -3.22 0.48
N ALA A 734 -29.08 -1.94 0.12
CA ALA A 734 -27.79 -1.42 -0.32
C ALA A 734 -27.41 -0.08 0.35
N GLY A 735 -26.21 -0.03 0.92
CA GLY A 735 -25.69 1.16 1.58
C GLY A 735 -25.24 2.24 0.59
N CYS A 736 -25.47 3.51 0.92
CA CYS A 736 -25.12 4.67 0.11
C CYS A 736 -24.03 5.55 0.76
N LEU A 737 -23.00 5.93 0.00
CA LEU A 737 -21.97 6.86 0.47
C LEU A 737 -21.34 7.62 -0.71
N GLY A 738 -21.37 8.95 -0.63
CA GLY A 738 -20.95 9.85 -1.70
C GLY A 738 -22.00 10.01 -2.78
N MET A 739 -21.84 11.03 -3.63
CA MET A 739 -22.82 11.42 -4.65
C MET A 739 -22.26 11.23 -6.06
N GLN A 740 -23.13 10.98 -7.03
CA GLN A 740 -22.81 10.94 -8.46
C GLN A 740 -23.19 12.26 -9.10
N LEU A 741 -22.32 12.80 -9.96
CA LEU A 741 -22.46 14.12 -10.56
C LEU A 741 -22.28 14.09 -12.08
N CYS A 742 -22.96 15.01 -12.74
CA CYS A 742 -22.72 15.40 -14.13
C CYS A 742 -22.33 16.89 -14.15
N PRO A 743 -21.29 17.32 -14.88
CA PRO A 743 -20.98 18.73 -15.02
C PRO A 743 -22.11 19.48 -15.76
N VAL A 744 -22.23 20.77 -15.46
CA VAL A 744 -23.11 21.72 -16.16
C VAL A 744 -22.20 22.77 -16.77
N PHE A 745 -22.21 22.86 -18.09
CA PHE A 745 -21.51 23.89 -18.84
C PHE A 745 -22.47 24.99 -19.24
N GLU A 746 -21.96 26.18 -19.56
CA GLU A 746 -22.78 27.21 -20.20
C GLU A 746 -23.19 26.72 -21.60
N ARG A 747 -24.45 26.99 -22.00
CA ARG A 747 -25.00 26.42 -23.24
C ARG A 747 -24.30 27.04 -24.45
N SER A 748 -23.56 26.20 -25.17
CA SER A 748 -22.79 26.53 -26.36
C SER A 748 -22.99 25.42 -27.40
N ASP A 749 -23.15 25.82 -28.65
CA ASP A 749 -23.13 24.96 -29.83
C ASP A 749 -21.72 24.46 -30.19
N VAL A 750 -20.67 25.14 -29.71
CA VAL A 750 -19.26 24.74 -29.88
C VAL A 750 -18.85 23.73 -28.80
N PRO A 751 -18.38 22.50 -29.17
CA PRO A 751 -17.94 21.49 -28.20
C PRO A 751 -16.74 21.91 -27.34
N GLU A 752 -15.91 22.83 -27.84
CA GLU A 752 -14.74 23.35 -27.12
C GLU A 752 -15.11 24.15 -25.86
N HIS A 753 -16.35 24.62 -25.72
CA HIS A 753 -16.84 25.27 -24.50
C HIS A 753 -17.41 24.28 -23.47
N LEU A 754 -17.52 22.98 -23.80
CA LEU A 754 -17.90 21.93 -22.85
C LEU A 754 -16.69 21.54 -21.97
N GLN A 755 -16.06 22.53 -21.33
CA GLN A 755 -14.93 22.34 -20.44
C GLN A 755 -15.00 23.29 -19.25
N SER A 756 -14.61 22.81 -18.08
CA SER A 756 -14.44 23.63 -16.87
C SER A 756 -13.25 23.15 -16.05
N VAL A 757 -13.05 23.72 -14.86
CA VAL A 757 -11.86 23.47 -14.04
C VAL A 757 -12.25 23.27 -12.58
N LEU A 758 -11.63 22.28 -11.93
CA LEU A 758 -11.62 22.13 -10.48
C LEU A 758 -10.20 22.26 -9.94
N GLU A 759 -10.07 22.94 -8.81
CA GLU A 759 -8.82 23.15 -8.08
C GLU A 759 -9.05 22.82 -6.60
N VAL A 760 -8.04 22.21 -5.95
CA VAL A 760 -8.06 21.98 -4.50
C VAL A 760 -8.12 23.33 -3.77
N GLY A 761 -9.02 23.45 -2.79
CA GLY A 761 -9.31 24.69 -2.08
C GLY A 761 -10.52 25.48 -2.59
N MET A 762 -11.15 25.11 -3.71
CA MET A 762 -12.43 25.70 -4.13
C MET A 762 -13.54 25.45 -3.09
N GLU A 763 -14.25 26.50 -2.69
CA GLU A 763 -15.45 26.42 -1.84
C GLU A 763 -16.65 25.85 -2.63
N VAL A 764 -17.57 25.17 -1.94
CA VAL A 764 -18.79 24.58 -2.53
C VAL A 764 -20.03 25.35 -2.09
N ASP A 765 -20.69 26.01 -3.04
CA ASP A 765 -22.03 26.55 -2.86
C ASP A 765 -23.08 25.50 -3.23
N VAL A 766 -24.02 25.23 -2.31
CA VAL A 766 -25.14 24.32 -2.56
C VAL A 766 -26.31 25.10 -3.15
N LEU A 767 -26.38 25.14 -4.49
CA LEU A 767 -27.39 25.92 -5.23
C LEU A 767 -28.83 25.41 -5.03
N ARG A 768 -28.99 24.10 -4.78
CA ARG A 768 -30.29 23.43 -4.69
C ARG A 768 -30.19 22.17 -3.85
N ARG A 769 -31.16 21.92 -2.98
CA ARG A 769 -31.32 20.69 -2.18
C ARG A 769 -32.63 19.97 -2.52
N GLY A 770 -32.76 18.70 -2.13
CA GLY A 770 -33.97 17.89 -2.28
C GLY A 770 -33.72 16.38 -2.29
N ALA A 771 -34.76 15.58 -2.08
CA ALA A 771 -34.64 14.12 -1.95
C ALA A 771 -34.12 13.42 -3.21
N HIS A 772 -33.25 12.42 -3.03
CA HIS A 772 -32.83 11.50 -4.08
C HIS A 772 -33.58 10.17 -4.04
N LEU A 773 -33.72 9.58 -5.22
CA LEU A 773 -34.26 8.26 -5.46
C LEU A 773 -33.41 7.60 -6.57
N TYR A 774 -32.69 6.54 -6.24
CA TYR A 774 -31.83 5.81 -7.17
C TYR A 774 -32.67 4.87 -8.06
N MET A 775 -32.80 5.17 -9.35
CA MET A 775 -33.49 4.27 -10.28
C MET A 775 -32.60 3.06 -10.60
N GLY A 776 -33.12 1.85 -10.40
CA GLY A 776 -32.45 0.60 -10.80
C GLY A 776 -32.37 0.43 -12.33
N GLN A 777 -31.38 -0.34 -12.82
CA GLN A 777 -31.26 -0.67 -14.24
C GLN A 777 -32.45 -1.54 -14.72
N GLY A 778 -33.48 -0.87 -15.24
CA GLY A 778 -34.72 -1.47 -15.76
C GLY A 778 -36.00 -0.73 -15.33
N GLN A 779 -35.94 0.14 -14.32
CA GLN A 779 -37.10 0.89 -13.84
C GLN A 779 -37.35 2.13 -14.70
N LYS A 780 -38.56 2.26 -15.26
CA LYS A 780 -39.04 3.53 -15.86
C LYS A 780 -39.43 4.51 -14.74
N LYS A 781 -39.28 5.82 -15.02
CA LYS A 781 -39.61 6.91 -14.09
C LYS A 781 -41.14 7.02 -13.89
N THR A 782 -41.71 6.20 -13.02
CA THR A 782 -43.08 6.37 -12.53
C THR A 782 -43.13 7.57 -11.60
N VAL A 783 -43.36 8.75 -12.18
CA VAL A 783 -43.63 9.97 -11.41
C VAL A 783 -44.90 9.76 -10.58
N PRO A 784 -44.86 9.92 -9.24
CA PRO A 784 -46.07 9.91 -8.43
C PRO A 784 -46.94 11.12 -8.81
N ARG A 785 -48.15 10.89 -9.33
CA ARG A 785 -49.17 11.94 -9.43
C ARG A 785 -49.68 12.25 -8.02
N GLY A 786 -49.35 13.43 -7.48
CA GLY A 786 -49.89 13.88 -6.19
C GLY A 786 -48.96 14.76 -5.37
N ALA A 787 -48.56 15.92 -5.91
CA ALA A 787 -47.97 17.03 -5.13
C ALA A 787 -48.16 18.42 -5.78
N ASP A 788 -49.16 18.60 -6.65
CA ASP A 788 -49.62 19.95 -7.02
C ASP A 788 -50.48 20.50 -5.88
N SER A 789 -49.85 21.29 -5.00
CA SER A 789 -50.53 22.15 -4.02
C SER A 789 -50.11 23.59 -4.31
N GLY A 790 -51.07 24.42 -4.73
CA GLY A 790 -50.79 25.69 -5.39
C GLY A 790 -50.14 26.77 -4.53
N ALA A 791 -49.52 27.74 -5.21
CA ALA A 791 -49.02 28.99 -4.66
C ALA A 791 -49.45 30.18 -5.57
N THR A 792 -50.74 30.21 -5.88
CA THR A 792 -51.53 31.37 -6.36
C THR A 792 -52.90 31.29 -5.72
#